data_AF-A0AA41WDA8-F1
#
_entry.id   AF-A0AA41WDA8-F1
#
_cell.length_a   1.000
_cell.length_b   1.000
_cell.length_c   1.000
_cell.angle_alpha   90.00
_cell.angle_beta   90.00
_cell.angle_gamma   90.00
#
_symmetry.space_group_name_H-M   'P 1'
#
loop_
_entity.id
_entity.type
_entity.pdbx_description
1 polymer ?
#
loop_
_entity_poly.entity_id
_entity_poly.type
_entity_poly.pdbx_seq_one_letter_code
_entity_poly.pdbx_strand_id
1 'polypeptide(L)'
;MSWRVLWRRLMFRNFRAYAGYVLIFSVAVTIFYLFQTLSTGLGSASAIQRRDYLTDVIGVMRGIVFVFALFFVAYFHRLLLLGESRALGLLGTFGMSRHTRRGLVLWESILLGTAGLTLGLALGLLLEPLFLLAAGVFLRLPWRLAYEFRPQLLLLTALAFAVLVLLEGGISAELAVRRWPRQLLSASRAVEEVRQPSRVRAILGLILLAAAYLLAAVIHPRILERYTEEQAEVGWLGLWLLLTPIILLLTLLGSYWLLAEGLRLLLRHRLVAPGSRAESLLARARLGARLRAHAGSGAIIAGLLAFVVTDTCMLIGVQAQVLRSTLLLNPVVVQITHPENDEAAIDAEAQRIASSLSEAGFGPVQAVRLRLVLGATPLLPFDEDGLAHFGHPRGGWYTDRIKGVNIIAHSAYTHLIGAIEVAHPSLTGIFPAVPELQPGQAFAIRTRFEEERRGWNDPAVQWLSVGRTFNVLGYDVFRVAPEEVTPDELARAPLLEVTLVGRASTAGLPTNMAAGFVNQTFLVVDDATFSALETSVREFDPESIYSFTGLFYPRWRDSQAVLMRLLPDYPVRMTSELNVQPLPLIYAEQYREFGVLLFTLSAIALLFLFASGAVIHFKVSERLESDVRQVTALRRVGATKWHVRGIFVREAAVLLLAPFLLGMVHSAVALIDWVSMLDMEAVFDRNFDIWGFTYRTFLGMALGIGLVVAVYGGAVIYRYAGRIWDRSGPAARGW
;
A
#
# COMPACT_ATOMS: atom_id res chain seq x y z
N MET A 1 -25.02 -51.83 -13.15
CA MET A 1 -24.75 -50.49 -13.74
C MET A 1 -23.25 -50.22 -13.61
N SER A 2 -22.52 -49.97 -14.71
CA SER A 2 -21.06 -49.80 -14.62
C SER A 2 -20.70 -48.49 -13.90
N TRP A 3 -19.61 -48.49 -13.14
CA TRP A 3 -19.16 -47.30 -12.40
C TRP A 3 -18.92 -46.09 -13.31
N ARG A 4 -18.57 -46.32 -14.59
CA ARG A 4 -18.40 -45.28 -15.62
C ARG A 4 -19.70 -44.55 -15.95
N VAL A 5 -20.81 -45.27 -16.06
CA VAL A 5 -22.14 -44.68 -16.35
C VAL A 5 -22.64 -43.88 -15.17
N LEU A 6 -22.40 -44.38 -13.95
CA LEU A 6 -22.77 -43.70 -12.72
C LEU A 6 -21.96 -42.40 -12.54
N TRP A 7 -20.64 -42.46 -12.75
CA TRP A 7 -19.74 -41.30 -12.69
C TRP A 7 -20.17 -40.21 -13.67
N ARG A 8 -20.48 -40.59 -14.92
CA ARG A 8 -20.94 -39.65 -15.95
C ARG A 8 -22.24 -38.95 -15.54
N ARG A 9 -23.20 -39.69 -14.97
CA ARG A 9 -24.45 -39.11 -14.46
C ARG A 9 -24.22 -38.18 -13.27
N LEU A 10 -23.27 -38.49 -12.39
CA LEU A 10 -22.89 -37.61 -11.28
C LEU A 10 -22.32 -36.28 -11.79
N MET A 11 -21.36 -36.34 -12.72
CA MET A 11 -20.74 -35.15 -13.32
C MET A 11 -21.75 -34.23 -13.99
N PHE A 12 -22.62 -34.76 -14.85
CA PHE A 12 -23.60 -33.93 -15.56
C PHE A 12 -24.67 -33.34 -14.63
N ARG A 13 -25.02 -34.03 -13.53
CA ARG A 13 -25.95 -33.49 -12.53
C ARG A 13 -25.39 -32.26 -11.84
N ASN A 14 -24.09 -32.26 -11.54
CA ASN A 14 -23.40 -31.21 -10.79
C ASN A 14 -22.51 -30.31 -11.67
N PHE A 15 -22.67 -30.32 -12.99
CA PHE A 15 -21.80 -29.58 -13.94
C PHE A 15 -21.56 -28.11 -13.56
N ARG A 16 -22.56 -27.43 -12.99
CA ARG A 16 -22.46 -26.03 -12.55
C ARG A 16 -21.50 -25.82 -11.38
N ALA A 17 -21.41 -26.79 -10.48
CA ALA A 17 -20.46 -26.78 -9.38
C ALA A 17 -19.03 -26.99 -9.91
N TYR A 18 -18.88 -27.96 -10.81
CA TYR A 18 -17.61 -28.24 -11.49
C TYR A 18 -17.11 -27.06 -12.33
N ALA A 19 -18.00 -26.35 -13.02
CA ALA A 19 -17.65 -25.13 -13.76
C ALA A 19 -17.07 -24.05 -12.84
N GLY A 20 -17.55 -23.93 -11.60
CA GLY A 20 -16.98 -22.98 -10.62
C GLY A 20 -15.56 -23.34 -10.19
N TYR A 21 -15.28 -24.63 -9.97
CA TYR A 21 -13.94 -25.12 -9.68
C TYR A 21 -12.98 -24.89 -10.86
N VAL A 22 -13.39 -25.29 -12.07
CA VAL A 22 -12.59 -25.11 -13.30
C VAL A 22 -12.28 -23.63 -13.52
N LEU A 23 -13.27 -22.75 -13.31
CA LEU A 23 -13.09 -21.31 -13.43
C LEU A 23 -12.01 -20.78 -12.47
N ILE A 24 -12.10 -21.07 -11.17
CA ILE A 24 -11.12 -20.56 -10.19
C ILE A 24 -9.74 -21.15 -10.41
N PHE A 25 -9.69 -22.45 -10.67
CA PHE A 25 -8.43 -23.11 -10.98
C PHE A 25 -7.79 -22.47 -12.23
N SER A 26 -8.58 -22.19 -13.27
CA SER A 26 -8.09 -21.51 -14.47
C SER A 26 -7.61 -20.08 -14.19
N VAL A 27 -8.30 -19.32 -13.34
CA VAL A 27 -7.88 -17.96 -12.94
C VAL A 27 -6.57 -18.02 -12.14
N ALA A 28 -6.42 -18.97 -11.22
CA ALA A 28 -5.19 -19.15 -10.45
C ALA A 28 -3.99 -19.50 -11.35
N VAL A 29 -4.18 -20.43 -12.29
CA VAL A 29 -3.18 -20.77 -13.32
C VAL A 29 -2.84 -19.56 -14.18
N THR A 30 -3.87 -18.82 -14.64
CA THR A 30 -3.71 -17.61 -15.47
C THR A 30 -2.85 -16.59 -14.76
N ILE A 31 -3.19 -16.21 -13.52
CA ILE A 31 -2.46 -15.19 -12.77
C ILE A 31 -1.02 -15.65 -12.51
N PHE A 32 -0.81 -16.90 -12.10
CA PHE A 32 0.55 -17.42 -11.89
C PHE A 32 1.40 -17.35 -13.16
N TYR A 33 0.85 -17.77 -14.31
CA TYR A 33 1.51 -17.64 -15.61
C TYR A 33 1.86 -16.19 -15.94
N LEU A 34 0.90 -15.27 -15.77
CA LEU A 34 1.09 -13.85 -16.04
C LEU A 34 2.23 -13.26 -15.19
N PHE A 35 2.30 -13.56 -13.88
CA PHE A 35 3.44 -13.13 -13.04
C PHE A 35 4.77 -13.76 -13.45
N GLN A 36 4.75 -14.99 -13.96
CA GLN A 36 5.96 -15.61 -14.50
C GLN A 36 6.47 -14.89 -15.76
N THR A 37 5.58 -14.46 -16.65
CA THR A 37 5.94 -13.68 -17.86
C THR A 37 6.40 -12.26 -17.54
N LEU A 38 5.84 -11.62 -16.49
CA LEU A 38 6.26 -10.30 -16.04
C LEU A 38 7.70 -10.28 -15.52
N SER A 39 8.11 -11.31 -14.79
CA SER A 39 9.49 -11.47 -14.32
C SER A 39 10.49 -11.45 -15.48
N THR A 40 10.18 -12.14 -16.58
CA THR A 40 11.04 -12.14 -17.77
C THR A 40 10.97 -10.84 -18.58
N GLY A 41 9.78 -10.24 -18.70
CA GLY A 41 9.61 -8.97 -19.41
C GLY A 41 10.33 -7.80 -18.74
N LEU A 42 10.41 -7.80 -17.40
CA LEU A 42 11.22 -6.84 -16.66
C LEU A 42 12.71 -7.21 -16.66
N GLY A 43 13.03 -8.50 -16.66
CA GLY A 43 14.39 -9.00 -16.80
C GLY A 43 15.05 -8.63 -18.14
N SER A 44 14.29 -8.46 -19.22
CA SER A 44 14.83 -8.00 -20.51
C SER A 44 15.00 -6.48 -20.62
N ALA A 45 14.42 -5.71 -19.70
CA ALA A 45 14.50 -4.25 -19.71
C ALA A 45 15.80 -3.75 -19.03
N SER A 46 16.91 -3.74 -19.78
CA SER A 46 18.24 -3.31 -19.28
C SER A 46 18.27 -1.86 -18.78
N ALA A 47 17.37 -1.00 -19.25
CA ALA A 47 17.23 0.38 -18.80
C ALA A 47 16.56 0.52 -17.41
N ILE A 48 16.18 -0.58 -16.74
CA ILE A 48 15.65 -0.52 -15.37
C ILE A 48 16.79 -0.61 -14.37
N GLN A 49 17.05 0.51 -13.70
CA GLN A 49 17.87 0.55 -12.50
C GLN A 49 17.27 -0.35 -11.41
N ARG A 50 18.12 -1.08 -10.68
CA ARG A 50 17.72 -2.14 -9.72
C ARG A 50 16.83 -3.23 -10.32
N ARG A 51 17.06 -3.60 -11.59
CA ARG A 51 16.36 -4.71 -12.26
C ARG A 51 16.32 -5.97 -11.40
N ASP A 52 17.45 -6.35 -10.82
CA ASP A 52 17.58 -7.59 -10.04
C ASP A 52 16.67 -7.58 -8.81
N TYR A 53 16.64 -6.48 -8.06
CA TYR A 53 15.71 -6.27 -6.94
C TYR A 53 14.25 -6.42 -7.38
N LEU A 54 13.84 -5.77 -8.49
CA LEU A 54 12.47 -5.89 -8.98
C LEU A 54 12.13 -7.30 -9.45
N THR A 55 13.08 -8.00 -10.10
CA THR A 55 12.87 -9.41 -10.49
C THR A 55 12.76 -10.34 -9.30
N ASP A 56 13.50 -10.08 -8.21
CA ASP A 56 13.43 -10.83 -6.96
C ASP A 56 12.11 -10.59 -6.24
N VAL A 57 11.67 -9.33 -6.13
CA VAL A 57 10.35 -8.97 -5.59
C VAL A 57 9.25 -9.70 -6.35
N ILE A 58 9.29 -9.71 -7.69
CA ILE A 58 8.31 -10.46 -8.51
C ILE A 58 8.41 -11.97 -8.27
N GLY A 59 9.61 -12.49 -8.04
CA GLY A 59 9.82 -13.88 -7.65
C GLY A 59 9.06 -14.24 -6.35
N VAL A 60 9.16 -13.39 -5.33
CA VAL A 60 8.41 -13.52 -4.07
C VAL A 60 6.90 -13.41 -4.31
N MET A 61 6.47 -12.41 -5.09
CA MET A 61 5.07 -12.20 -5.43
C MET A 61 4.45 -13.40 -6.17
N ARG A 62 5.19 -13.99 -7.12
CA ARG A 62 4.80 -15.25 -7.79
C ARG A 62 4.63 -16.40 -6.78
N GLY A 63 5.52 -16.48 -5.78
CA GLY A 63 5.40 -17.44 -4.69
C GLY A 63 4.13 -17.25 -3.85
N ILE A 64 3.81 -16.00 -3.48
CA ILE A 64 2.59 -15.65 -2.74
C ILE A 64 1.35 -16.06 -3.53
N VAL A 65 1.29 -15.73 -4.82
CA VAL A 65 0.19 -16.14 -5.72
C VAL A 65 0.03 -17.67 -5.74
N PHE A 66 1.13 -18.42 -5.79
CA PHE A 66 1.09 -19.89 -5.78
C PHE A 66 0.54 -20.46 -4.46
N VAL A 67 0.94 -19.89 -3.32
CA VAL A 67 0.42 -20.29 -2.01
C VAL A 67 -1.09 -20.04 -1.91
N PHE A 68 -1.57 -18.87 -2.36
CA PHE A 68 -3.00 -18.61 -2.41
C PHE A 68 -3.74 -19.55 -3.35
N ALA A 69 -3.17 -19.86 -4.52
CA ALA A 69 -3.73 -20.85 -5.43
C ALA A 69 -3.90 -22.21 -4.75
N LEU A 70 -2.90 -22.69 -4.01
CA LEU A 70 -2.96 -23.95 -3.25
C LEU A 70 -4.16 -23.96 -2.28
N PHE A 71 -4.30 -22.93 -1.44
CA PHE A 71 -5.41 -22.86 -0.48
C PHE A 71 -6.78 -22.80 -1.15
N PHE A 72 -6.92 -22.03 -2.23
CA PHE A 72 -8.19 -21.88 -2.93
C PHE A 72 -8.63 -23.14 -3.66
N VAL A 73 -7.68 -23.77 -4.36
CA VAL A 73 -7.95 -25.02 -5.06
C VAL A 73 -8.31 -26.11 -4.06
N ALA A 74 -7.56 -26.25 -2.97
CA ALA A 74 -7.88 -27.18 -1.89
C ALA A 74 -9.26 -26.94 -1.28
N TYR A 75 -9.58 -25.67 -0.99
CA TYR A 75 -10.87 -25.28 -0.42
C TYR A 75 -12.04 -25.61 -1.35
N PHE A 76 -11.95 -25.25 -2.64
CA PHE A 76 -13.01 -25.52 -3.61
C PHE A 76 -13.19 -27.00 -3.89
N HIS A 77 -12.10 -27.75 -3.95
CA HIS A 77 -12.17 -29.19 -4.09
C HIS A 77 -12.89 -29.82 -2.90
N ARG A 78 -12.58 -29.37 -1.68
CA ARG A 78 -13.31 -29.80 -0.47
C ARG A 78 -14.80 -29.48 -0.54
N LEU A 79 -15.19 -28.31 -1.06
CA LEU A 79 -16.59 -27.97 -1.26
C LEU A 79 -17.30 -28.91 -2.24
N LEU A 80 -16.65 -29.24 -3.37
CA LEU A 80 -17.18 -30.23 -4.32
C LEU A 80 -17.42 -31.59 -3.65
N LEU A 81 -16.43 -32.10 -2.91
CA LEU A 81 -16.53 -33.38 -2.20
C LEU A 81 -17.65 -33.37 -1.15
N LEU A 82 -17.85 -32.24 -0.45
CA LEU A 82 -18.95 -32.09 0.49
C LEU A 82 -20.31 -32.15 -0.22
N GLY A 83 -20.45 -31.52 -1.39
CA GLY A 83 -21.66 -31.57 -2.20
C GLY A 83 -22.01 -32.98 -2.72
N GLU A 84 -21.00 -33.85 -2.88
CA GLU A 84 -21.17 -35.21 -3.39
C GLU A 84 -21.09 -36.32 -2.33
N SER A 85 -20.83 -35.93 -1.08
CA SER A 85 -20.69 -36.82 0.08
C SER A 85 -21.84 -37.84 0.22
N ARG A 86 -23.10 -37.43 0.00
CA ARG A 86 -24.27 -38.34 0.01
C ARG A 86 -24.14 -39.45 -1.03
N ALA A 87 -23.74 -39.10 -2.25
CA ALA A 87 -23.62 -40.07 -3.34
C ALA A 87 -22.49 -41.05 -3.06
N LEU A 88 -21.34 -40.56 -2.61
CA LEU A 88 -20.19 -41.40 -2.23
C LEU A 88 -20.49 -42.28 -0.99
N GLY A 89 -21.29 -41.76 -0.05
CA GLY A 89 -21.77 -42.49 1.12
C GLY A 89 -22.73 -43.62 0.77
N LEU A 90 -23.73 -43.35 -0.10
CA LEU A 90 -24.67 -44.35 -0.62
C LEU A 90 -23.95 -45.42 -1.43
N LEU A 91 -22.97 -45.03 -2.25
CA LEU A 91 -22.14 -45.99 -2.99
C LEU A 91 -21.33 -46.89 -2.06
N GLY A 92 -20.87 -46.34 -0.94
CA GLY A 92 -20.29 -47.13 0.14
C GLY A 92 -21.25 -48.15 0.73
N THR A 93 -22.52 -47.80 0.94
CA THR A 93 -23.53 -48.74 1.46
C THR A 93 -23.94 -49.81 0.44
N PHE A 94 -23.87 -49.51 -0.86
CA PHE A 94 -24.10 -50.49 -1.93
C PHE A 94 -22.91 -51.42 -2.19
N GLY A 95 -21.88 -51.42 -1.33
CA GLY A 95 -20.76 -52.36 -1.41
C GLY A 95 -19.62 -51.94 -2.35
N MET A 96 -19.56 -50.68 -2.79
CA MET A 96 -18.47 -50.21 -3.65
C MET A 96 -17.13 -50.20 -2.89
N SER A 97 -16.11 -50.85 -3.45
CA SER A 97 -14.81 -51.01 -2.80
C SER A 97 -14.13 -49.67 -2.47
N ARG A 98 -13.27 -49.65 -1.44
CA ARG A 98 -12.47 -48.47 -1.08
C ARG A 98 -11.58 -48.01 -2.24
N HIS A 99 -10.98 -48.95 -2.97
CA HIS A 99 -10.13 -48.65 -4.12
C HIS A 99 -10.91 -48.02 -5.27
N THR A 100 -12.11 -48.52 -5.58
CA THR A 100 -12.93 -47.97 -6.66
C THR A 100 -13.42 -46.55 -6.33
N ARG A 101 -13.78 -46.27 -5.06
CA ARG A 101 -14.15 -44.92 -4.63
C ARG A 101 -12.98 -43.95 -4.63
N ARG A 102 -11.79 -44.38 -4.18
CA ARG A 102 -10.56 -43.58 -4.26
C ARG A 102 -10.24 -43.20 -5.70
N GLY A 103 -10.27 -44.19 -6.60
CA GLY A 103 -10.03 -43.98 -8.02
C GLY A 103 -11.04 -43.03 -8.66
N LEU A 104 -12.32 -43.11 -8.27
CA LEU A 104 -13.38 -42.22 -8.76
C LEU A 104 -13.07 -40.74 -8.49
N VAL A 105 -12.80 -40.41 -7.21
CA VAL A 105 -12.48 -39.05 -6.78
C VAL A 105 -11.18 -38.56 -7.41
N LEU A 106 -10.17 -39.44 -7.50
CA LEU A 106 -8.90 -39.08 -8.13
C LEU A 106 -9.07 -38.75 -9.62
N TRP A 107 -9.85 -39.53 -10.37
CA TRP A 107 -10.12 -39.27 -11.79
C TRP A 107 -10.89 -37.97 -12.00
N GLU A 108 -11.89 -37.70 -11.15
CA GLU A 108 -12.62 -36.44 -11.16
C GLU A 108 -11.67 -35.25 -10.93
N SER A 109 -10.78 -35.37 -9.94
CA SER A 109 -9.75 -34.37 -9.63
C SER A 109 -8.84 -34.08 -10.84
N ILE A 110 -8.34 -35.14 -11.48
CA ILE A 110 -7.44 -35.05 -12.63
C ILE A 110 -8.16 -34.40 -13.83
N LEU A 111 -9.40 -34.77 -14.10
CA LEU A 111 -10.16 -34.20 -15.22
C LEU A 111 -10.50 -32.72 -15.01
N LEU A 112 -10.90 -32.35 -13.80
CA LEU A 112 -11.17 -30.95 -13.47
C LEU A 112 -9.89 -30.12 -13.47
N GLY A 113 -8.81 -30.67 -12.93
CA GLY A 113 -7.49 -30.04 -12.93
C GLY A 113 -6.94 -29.85 -14.33
N THR A 114 -7.06 -30.84 -15.22
CA THR A 114 -6.62 -30.71 -16.62
C THR A 114 -7.48 -29.72 -17.41
N ALA A 115 -8.80 -29.73 -17.22
CA ALA A 115 -9.69 -28.75 -17.83
C ALA A 115 -9.39 -27.32 -17.35
N GLY A 116 -9.17 -27.13 -16.06
CA GLY A 116 -8.79 -25.84 -15.51
C GLY A 116 -7.39 -25.38 -15.93
N LEU A 117 -6.43 -26.31 -16.01
CA LEU A 117 -5.06 -26.02 -16.44
C LEU A 117 -5.01 -25.58 -17.90
N THR A 118 -5.68 -26.33 -18.78
CA THR A 118 -5.75 -26.01 -20.22
C THR A 118 -6.44 -24.66 -20.44
N LEU A 119 -7.59 -24.43 -19.79
CA LEU A 119 -8.28 -23.14 -19.88
C LEU A 119 -7.44 -22.00 -19.30
N GLY A 120 -6.77 -22.22 -18.17
CA GLY A 120 -5.96 -21.20 -17.51
C GLY A 120 -4.71 -20.82 -18.32
N LEU A 121 -4.03 -21.79 -18.92
CA LEU A 121 -2.90 -21.51 -19.82
C LEU A 121 -3.38 -20.80 -21.10
N ALA A 122 -4.52 -21.22 -21.66
CA ALA A 122 -5.10 -20.55 -22.84
C ALA A 122 -5.48 -19.09 -22.54
N LEU A 123 -6.11 -18.83 -21.39
CA LEU A 123 -6.41 -17.47 -20.94
C LEU A 123 -5.15 -16.68 -20.59
N GLY A 124 -4.15 -17.30 -19.96
CA GLY A 124 -2.85 -16.71 -19.69
C GLY A 124 -2.17 -16.21 -20.95
N LEU A 125 -2.08 -17.07 -21.97
CA LEU A 125 -1.52 -16.72 -23.28
C LEU A 125 -2.30 -15.60 -23.98
N LEU A 126 -3.63 -15.64 -23.91
CA LEU A 126 -4.48 -14.63 -24.50
C LEU A 126 -4.32 -13.25 -23.82
N LEU A 127 -4.18 -13.25 -22.50
CA LEU A 127 -4.14 -12.03 -21.68
C LEU A 127 -2.72 -11.47 -21.49
N GLU A 128 -1.67 -12.22 -21.81
CA GLU A 128 -0.27 -11.84 -21.58
C GLU A 128 0.09 -10.46 -22.14
N PRO A 129 -0.23 -10.09 -23.40
CA PRO A 129 0.10 -8.76 -23.92
C PRO A 129 -0.63 -7.63 -23.17
N LEU A 130 -1.90 -7.86 -22.80
CA LEU A 130 -2.70 -6.90 -22.04
C LEU A 130 -2.16 -6.75 -20.61
N PHE A 131 -1.70 -7.85 -20.01
CA PHE A 131 -1.13 -7.86 -18.68
C PHE A 131 0.21 -7.14 -18.63
N LEU A 132 1.10 -7.38 -19.58
CA LEU A 132 2.38 -6.65 -19.68
C LEU A 132 2.17 -5.17 -19.96
N LEU A 133 1.16 -4.81 -20.77
CA LEU A 133 0.76 -3.42 -20.97
C LEU A 133 0.26 -2.79 -19.66
N ALA A 134 -0.63 -3.47 -18.95
CA ALA A 134 -1.15 -3.00 -17.66
C ALA A 134 -0.02 -2.84 -16.64
N ALA A 135 0.92 -3.80 -16.56
CA ALA A 135 2.10 -3.70 -15.70
C ALA A 135 2.96 -2.50 -16.08
N GLY A 136 3.25 -2.29 -17.38
CA GLY A 136 4.02 -1.14 -17.84
C GLY A 136 3.41 0.20 -17.43
N VAL A 137 2.08 0.32 -17.51
CA VAL A 137 1.34 1.51 -17.02
C VAL A 137 1.42 1.64 -15.50
N PHE A 138 1.20 0.55 -14.76
CA PHE A 138 1.30 0.54 -13.29
C PHE A 138 2.69 0.87 -12.78
N LEU A 139 3.73 0.55 -13.55
CA LEU A 139 5.12 0.84 -13.22
C LEU A 139 5.61 2.17 -13.82
N ARG A 140 4.77 2.92 -14.57
CA ARG A 140 5.18 4.13 -15.31
C ARG A 140 6.44 3.93 -16.15
N LEU A 141 6.52 2.79 -16.84
CA LEU A 141 7.63 2.56 -17.77
C LEU A 141 7.46 3.43 -19.01
N PRO A 142 8.50 4.18 -19.43
CA PRO A 142 8.39 5.01 -20.63
C PRO A 142 8.45 4.18 -21.93
N TRP A 143 8.77 2.89 -21.83
CA TRP A 143 8.72 1.92 -22.92
C TRP A 143 7.71 0.81 -22.61
N ARG A 144 7.31 0.09 -23.66
CA ARG A 144 6.50 -1.12 -23.51
C ARG A 144 7.40 -2.28 -23.11
N LEU A 145 6.96 -3.08 -22.14
CA LEU A 145 7.61 -4.35 -21.86
C LEU A 145 7.54 -5.24 -23.11
N ALA A 146 8.70 -5.73 -23.54
CA ALA A 146 8.79 -6.57 -24.72
C ALA A 146 8.03 -7.88 -24.45
N TYR A 147 7.12 -8.22 -25.36
CA TYR A 147 6.49 -9.54 -25.37
C TYR A 147 7.43 -10.53 -26.06
N GLU A 148 7.86 -11.55 -25.32
CA GLU A 148 8.68 -12.64 -25.84
C GLU A 148 8.01 -13.97 -25.48
N PHE A 149 7.50 -14.67 -26.50
CA PHE A 149 6.91 -15.99 -26.29
C PHE A 149 7.99 -16.98 -25.86
N ARG A 150 7.94 -17.40 -24.58
CA ARG A 150 8.88 -18.36 -23.98
C ARG A 150 8.15 -19.62 -23.52
N PRO A 151 8.17 -20.72 -24.29
CA PRO A 151 7.42 -21.95 -23.98
C PRO A 151 7.85 -22.61 -22.66
N GLN A 152 9.06 -22.32 -22.18
CA GLN A 152 9.56 -22.78 -20.89
C GLN A 152 8.68 -22.28 -19.72
N LEU A 153 8.13 -21.07 -19.82
CA LEU A 153 7.27 -20.50 -18.77
C LEU A 153 5.91 -21.22 -18.70
N LEU A 154 5.36 -21.57 -19.86
CA LEU A 154 4.16 -22.40 -19.96
C LEU A 154 4.39 -23.78 -19.35
N LEU A 155 5.52 -24.43 -19.68
CA LEU A 155 5.84 -25.76 -19.17
C LEU A 155 6.03 -25.74 -17.65
N LEU A 156 6.73 -24.74 -17.10
CA LEU A 156 6.91 -24.60 -15.65
C LEU A 156 5.58 -24.36 -14.93
N THR A 157 4.70 -23.52 -15.49
CA THR A 157 3.34 -23.35 -14.94
C THR A 157 2.55 -24.66 -15.02
N ALA A 158 2.60 -25.35 -16.16
CA ALA A 158 1.92 -26.62 -16.36
C ALA A 158 2.38 -27.68 -15.34
N LEU A 159 3.68 -27.80 -15.13
CA LEU A 159 4.26 -28.74 -14.17
C LEU A 159 3.89 -28.39 -12.72
N ALA A 160 4.02 -27.13 -12.32
CA ALA A 160 3.69 -26.68 -10.97
C ALA A 160 2.22 -26.98 -10.62
N PHE A 161 1.29 -26.66 -11.53
CA PHE A 161 -0.14 -26.92 -11.31
C PHE A 161 -0.53 -28.38 -11.53
N ALA A 162 0.18 -29.14 -12.38
CA ALA A 162 -0.04 -30.59 -12.48
C ALA A 162 0.32 -31.30 -11.17
N VAL A 163 1.44 -30.93 -10.54
CA VAL A 163 1.82 -31.43 -9.21
C VAL A 163 0.76 -31.04 -8.18
N LEU A 164 0.30 -29.79 -8.19
CA LEU A 164 -0.77 -29.34 -7.29
C LEU A 164 -2.06 -30.16 -7.45
N VAL A 165 -2.50 -30.43 -8.69
CA VAL A 165 -3.68 -31.26 -8.98
C VAL A 165 -3.51 -32.68 -8.47
N LEU A 166 -2.33 -33.28 -8.64
CA LEU A 166 -2.05 -34.63 -8.15
C LEU A 166 -2.03 -34.70 -6.62
N LEU A 167 -1.41 -33.72 -5.95
CA LEU A 167 -1.37 -33.63 -4.49
C LEU A 167 -2.78 -33.44 -3.91
N GLU A 168 -3.51 -32.43 -4.40
CA GLU A 168 -4.87 -32.12 -3.94
C GLU A 168 -5.85 -33.25 -4.24
N GLY A 169 -5.76 -33.85 -5.43
CA GLY A 169 -6.56 -35.01 -5.82
C GLY A 169 -6.28 -36.23 -4.95
N GLY A 170 -5.01 -36.48 -4.61
CA GLY A 170 -4.60 -37.55 -3.71
C GLY A 170 -5.15 -37.36 -2.30
N ILE A 171 -4.97 -36.17 -1.71
CA ILE A 171 -5.49 -35.82 -0.37
C ILE A 171 -7.02 -35.96 -0.35
N SER A 172 -7.68 -35.43 -1.38
CA SER A 172 -9.15 -35.48 -1.53
C SER A 172 -9.69 -36.90 -1.64
N ALA A 173 -9.05 -37.74 -2.46
CA ALA A 173 -9.41 -39.13 -2.63
C ALA A 173 -9.23 -39.94 -1.33
N GLU A 174 -8.18 -39.67 -0.57
CA GLU A 174 -7.93 -40.32 0.73
C GLU A 174 -8.96 -39.88 1.78
N LEU A 175 -9.27 -38.58 1.86
CA LEU A 175 -10.30 -38.05 2.76
C LEU A 175 -11.69 -38.62 2.46
N ALA A 176 -12.02 -38.80 1.18
CA ALA A 176 -13.30 -39.38 0.75
C ALA A 176 -13.46 -40.85 1.17
N VAL A 177 -12.36 -41.60 1.30
CA VAL A 177 -12.38 -43.00 1.73
C VAL A 177 -12.35 -43.14 3.25
N ARG A 178 -11.59 -42.29 3.96
CA ARG A 178 -11.42 -42.36 5.43
C ARG A 178 -12.62 -41.83 6.22
N ARG A 179 -13.32 -40.80 5.73
CA ARG A 179 -14.51 -40.26 6.41
C ARG A 179 -15.69 -41.24 6.26
N TRP A 180 -16.05 -41.93 7.36
CA TRP A 180 -17.07 -43.00 7.43
C TRP A 180 -18.36 -42.71 6.63
N PRO A 181 -19.01 -43.73 6.01
CA PRO A 181 -20.32 -43.57 5.33
C PRO A 181 -21.43 -42.98 6.21
N ARG A 182 -21.43 -43.26 7.52
CA ARG A 182 -22.42 -42.72 8.48
C ARG A 182 -22.32 -41.20 8.64
N GLN A 183 -21.11 -40.63 8.58
CA GLN A 183 -20.89 -39.19 8.68
C GLN A 183 -21.17 -38.45 7.36
N LEU A 184 -20.93 -39.07 6.20
CA LEU A 184 -21.25 -38.46 4.90
C LEU A 184 -22.76 -38.41 4.62
N LEU A 185 -23.51 -39.41 5.10
CA LEU A 185 -24.97 -39.43 5.02
C LEU A 185 -25.60 -38.39 5.96
N SER A 186 -25.04 -38.19 7.17
CA SER A 186 -25.49 -37.15 8.10
C SER A 186 -24.90 -35.75 7.83
N ALA A 187 -23.76 -35.63 7.13
CA ALA A 187 -23.12 -34.34 6.76
C ALA A 187 -24.05 -33.42 5.96
N SER A 188 -24.96 -34.03 5.21
CA SER A 188 -25.99 -33.36 4.44
C SER A 188 -27.24 -32.94 5.23
N ARG A 189 -27.42 -33.50 6.44
CA ARG A 189 -28.35 -32.98 7.46
C ARG A 189 -27.64 -31.93 8.33
N ALA A 190 -26.33 -32.07 8.50
CA ALA A 190 -25.43 -31.04 9.03
C ALA A 190 -25.08 -29.96 7.99
N VAL A 191 -25.99 -29.64 7.07
CA VAL A 191 -25.95 -28.39 6.30
C VAL A 191 -26.13 -27.29 7.34
N GLU A 192 -25.00 -26.83 7.90
CA GLU A 192 -24.87 -25.80 8.93
C GLU A 192 -26.13 -25.69 9.78
N GLU A 193 -26.29 -26.53 10.82
CA GLU A 193 -27.21 -26.19 11.90
C GLU A 193 -26.96 -24.71 12.20
N VAL A 194 -28.00 -23.89 12.04
CA VAL A 194 -27.89 -22.44 12.17
C VAL A 194 -27.47 -22.18 13.60
N ARG A 195 -26.15 -22.14 13.83
CA ARG A 195 -25.57 -21.99 15.14
C ARG A 195 -26.09 -20.66 15.64
N GLN A 196 -26.72 -20.68 16.81
CA GLN A 196 -27.25 -19.44 17.36
C GLN A 196 -26.08 -18.46 17.50
N PRO A 197 -26.25 -17.22 17.04
CA PRO A 197 -25.18 -16.25 17.06
C PRO A 197 -24.68 -16.05 18.49
N SER A 198 -23.38 -16.19 18.69
CA SER A 198 -22.77 -16.00 20.00
C SER A 198 -22.53 -14.51 20.22
N ARG A 199 -23.32 -13.90 21.12
CA ARG A 199 -23.09 -12.53 21.58
C ARG A 199 -21.69 -12.34 22.17
N VAL A 200 -21.23 -13.33 22.94
CA VAL A 200 -19.89 -13.32 23.57
C VAL A 200 -18.80 -13.21 22.52
N ARG A 201 -18.82 -14.03 21.47
CA ARG A 201 -17.79 -13.99 20.41
C ARG A 201 -17.84 -12.70 19.59
N ALA A 202 -19.03 -12.16 19.33
CA ALA A 202 -19.15 -10.88 18.64
C ALA A 202 -18.58 -9.72 19.47
N ILE A 203 -18.87 -9.68 20.77
CA ILE A 203 -18.32 -8.70 21.71
C ILE A 203 -16.80 -8.88 21.83
N LEU A 204 -16.33 -10.11 21.96
CA LEU A 204 -14.90 -10.41 22.02
C LEU A 204 -14.19 -10.00 20.72
N GLY A 205 -14.81 -10.21 19.56
CA GLY A 205 -14.31 -9.72 18.28
C GLY A 205 -14.18 -8.20 18.23
N LEU A 206 -15.16 -7.46 18.75
CA LEU A 206 -15.09 -6.01 18.90
C LEU A 206 -13.98 -5.57 19.85
N ILE A 207 -13.81 -6.25 20.99
CA ILE A 207 -12.76 -5.95 21.97
C ILE A 207 -11.37 -6.18 21.36
N LEU A 208 -11.18 -7.31 20.66
CA LEU A 208 -9.91 -7.61 19.99
C LEU A 208 -9.60 -6.56 18.92
N LEU A 209 -10.61 -6.10 18.18
CA LEU A 209 -10.42 -5.08 17.15
C LEU A 209 -10.12 -3.71 17.76
N ALA A 210 -10.82 -3.32 18.83
CA ALA A 210 -10.55 -2.10 19.56
C ALA A 210 -9.14 -2.12 20.18
N ALA A 211 -8.71 -3.25 20.74
CA ALA A 211 -7.37 -3.43 21.27
C ALA A 211 -6.32 -3.34 20.16
N ALA A 212 -6.54 -3.97 19.00
CA ALA A 212 -5.65 -3.87 17.85
C ALA A 212 -5.50 -2.43 17.36
N TYR A 213 -6.60 -1.68 17.28
CA TYR A 213 -6.58 -0.29 16.82
C TYR A 213 -5.94 0.65 17.83
N LEU A 214 -6.17 0.44 19.13
CA LEU A 214 -5.51 1.20 20.17
C LEU A 214 -4.00 0.91 20.18
N LEU A 215 -3.62 -0.36 19.97
CA LEU A 215 -2.23 -0.76 19.87
C LEU A 215 -1.56 -0.12 18.65
N ALA A 216 -2.18 -0.17 17.47
CA ALA A 216 -1.65 0.40 16.23
C ALA A 216 -1.64 1.93 16.20
N ALA A 217 -2.72 2.60 16.59
CA ALA A 217 -2.84 4.05 16.41
C ALA A 217 -2.22 4.86 17.56
N VAL A 218 -1.91 4.24 18.71
CA VAL A 218 -1.47 4.97 19.91
C VAL A 218 -0.21 4.36 20.53
N ILE A 219 -0.18 3.06 20.78
CA ILE A 219 0.91 2.44 21.56
C ILE A 219 2.14 2.16 20.69
N HIS A 220 1.93 1.55 19.52
CA HIS A 220 2.99 1.16 18.59
C HIS A 220 3.84 2.36 18.13
N PRO A 221 3.26 3.52 17.78
CA PRO A 221 4.03 4.72 17.43
C PRO A 221 4.85 5.25 18.60
N ARG A 222 4.24 5.34 19.79
CA ARG A 222 4.91 5.84 21.02
C ARG A 222 6.08 4.97 21.48
N ILE A 223 6.02 3.66 21.22
CA ILE A 223 7.13 2.75 21.52
C ILE A 223 8.30 3.05 20.61
N LEU A 224 8.03 3.32 19.33
CA LEU A 224 9.07 3.72 18.41
C LEU A 224 9.65 5.07 18.85
N GLU A 225 8.82 6.09 19.15
CA GLU A 225 9.27 7.43 19.62
C GLU A 225 10.26 7.33 20.78
N ARG A 226 9.99 6.47 21.76
CA ARG A 226 10.90 6.22 22.88
C ARG A 226 12.22 5.58 22.46
N TYR A 227 12.19 4.64 21.50
CA TYR A 227 13.41 4.06 20.96
C TYR A 227 14.32 5.13 20.34
N THR A 228 13.77 6.08 19.60
CA THR A 228 14.55 7.16 18.98
C THR A 228 14.99 8.25 19.95
N GLU A 229 14.13 8.66 20.90
CA GLU A 229 14.44 9.76 21.84
C GLU A 229 15.50 9.37 22.87
N GLU A 230 15.43 8.13 23.38
CA GLU A 230 16.24 7.70 24.52
C GLU A 230 17.47 6.88 24.07
N GLN A 231 17.72 6.75 22.75
CA GLN A 231 18.65 5.76 22.16
C GLN A 231 18.54 4.41 22.88
N ALA A 232 17.30 4.03 23.17
CA ALA A 232 17.03 3.05 24.18
C ALA A 232 17.53 1.67 23.73
N GLU A 233 17.89 0.82 24.69
CA GLU A 233 18.36 -0.54 24.46
C GLU A 233 17.55 -1.25 23.35
N VAL A 234 18.21 -2.14 22.59
CA VAL A 234 17.66 -2.99 21.51
C VAL A 234 16.29 -3.61 21.85
N GLY A 235 15.96 -3.73 23.14
CA GLY A 235 14.65 -4.14 23.66
C GLY A 235 13.44 -3.33 23.16
N TRP A 236 13.52 -2.01 22.95
CA TRP A 236 12.36 -1.23 22.47
C TRP A 236 12.06 -1.45 20.99
N LEU A 237 13.10 -1.51 20.16
CA LEU A 237 12.97 -1.92 18.75
C LEU A 237 12.45 -3.37 18.66
N GLY A 238 12.96 -4.26 19.51
CA GLY A 238 12.45 -5.63 19.63
C GLY A 238 10.96 -5.67 20.00
N LEU A 239 10.53 -4.87 20.98
CA LEU A 239 9.12 -4.78 21.36
C LEU A 239 8.25 -4.24 20.21
N TRP A 240 8.70 -3.21 19.51
CA TRP A 240 8.01 -2.66 18.34
C TRP A 240 7.81 -3.74 17.26
N LEU A 241 8.89 -4.43 16.87
CA LEU A 241 8.86 -5.53 15.90
C LEU A 241 7.95 -6.70 16.34
N LEU A 242 7.86 -6.97 17.65
CA LEU A 242 6.99 -8.01 18.19
C LEU A 242 5.51 -7.58 18.22
N LEU A 243 5.22 -6.29 18.37
CA LEU A 243 3.85 -5.79 18.42
C LEU A 243 3.19 -5.79 17.04
N THR A 244 3.92 -5.53 15.96
CA THR A 244 3.38 -5.56 14.59
C THR A 244 2.63 -6.88 14.25
N PRO A 245 3.22 -8.09 14.42
CA PRO A 245 2.51 -9.34 14.16
C PRO A 245 1.36 -9.59 15.15
N ILE A 246 1.44 -9.07 16.38
CA ILE A 246 0.34 -9.15 17.35
C ILE A 246 -0.85 -8.31 16.88
N ILE A 247 -0.62 -7.06 16.43
CA ILE A 247 -1.64 -6.19 15.86
C ILE A 247 -2.33 -6.88 14.69
N LEU A 248 -1.55 -7.47 13.77
CA LEU A 248 -2.09 -8.22 12.62
C LEU A 248 -2.95 -9.41 13.07
N LEU A 249 -2.48 -10.20 14.03
CA LEU A 249 -3.23 -11.36 14.54
C LEU A 249 -4.54 -10.95 15.21
N LEU A 250 -4.52 -9.91 16.06
CA LEU A 250 -5.71 -9.38 16.72
C LEU A 250 -6.72 -8.83 15.70
N THR A 251 -6.22 -8.13 14.68
CA THR A 251 -7.04 -7.60 13.58
C THR A 251 -7.70 -8.73 12.80
N LEU A 252 -6.94 -9.77 12.42
CA LEU A 252 -7.46 -10.94 11.70
C LEU A 252 -8.52 -11.69 12.52
N LEU A 253 -8.24 -11.97 13.80
CA LEU A 253 -9.14 -12.73 14.67
C LEU A 253 -10.40 -11.93 15.02
N GLY A 254 -10.23 -10.64 15.37
CA GLY A 254 -11.32 -9.72 15.68
C GLY A 254 -12.27 -9.56 14.49
N SER A 255 -11.72 -9.35 13.30
CA SER A 255 -12.48 -9.22 12.04
C SER A 255 -13.21 -10.50 11.69
N TYR A 256 -12.56 -11.66 11.83
CA TYR A 256 -13.21 -12.95 11.60
C TYR A 256 -14.42 -13.14 12.52
N TRP A 257 -14.30 -12.91 13.83
CA TRP A 257 -15.43 -13.05 14.76
C TRP A 257 -16.50 -12.00 14.58
N LEU A 258 -16.13 -10.75 14.25
CA LEU A 258 -17.07 -9.68 13.95
C LEU A 258 -17.90 -10.00 12.69
N LEU A 259 -17.25 -10.44 11.61
CA LEU A 259 -17.92 -10.84 10.38
C LEU A 259 -18.74 -12.13 10.57
N ALA A 260 -18.21 -13.11 11.30
CA ALA A 260 -18.87 -14.40 11.50
C ALA A 260 -20.08 -14.33 12.44
N GLU A 261 -20.00 -13.57 13.54
CA GLU A 261 -21.02 -13.55 14.59
C GLU A 261 -21.77 -12.20 14.64
N GLY A 262 -21.06 -11.08 14.47
CA GLY A 262 -21.66 -9.74 14.45
C GLY A 262 -22.66 -9.57 13.31
N LEU A 263 -22.33 -10.06 12.11
CA LEU A 263 -23.27 -10.02 10.99
C LEU A 263 -24.54 -10.83 11.28
N ARG A 264 -24.41 -12.01 11.92
CA ARG A 264 -25.55 -12.85 12.32
C ARG A 264 -26.46 -12.14 13.33
N LEU A 265 -25.89 -11.35 14.25
CA LEU A 265 -26.63 -10.58 15.26
C LEU A 265 -27.33 -9.36 14.65
N LEU A 266 -26.64 -8.59 13.81
CA LEU A 266 -27.20 -7.42 13.12
C LEU A 266 -28.44 -7.82 12.33
N LEU A 267 -28.35 -8.93 11.61
CA LEU A 267 -29.44 -9.47 10.81
C LEU A 267 -30.60 -10.02 11.66
N ARG A 268 -30.32 -10.52 12.87
CA ARG A 268 -31.38 -10.90 13.83
C ARG A 268 -32.18 -9.68 14.29
N HIS A 269 -31.55 -8.52 14.45
CA HIS A 269 -32.17 -7.33 15.04
C HIS A 269 -32.81 -6.38 14.02
N ARG A 270 -32.17 -6.13 12.87
CA ARG A 270 -32.69 -5.19 11.84
C ARG A 270 -33.76 -5.77 10.91
N LEU A 271 -33.95 -7.09 10.90
CA LEU A 271 -35.05 -7.73 10.18
C LEU A 271 -36.33 -7.87 11.02
N VAL A 272 -36.35 -7.36 12.26
CA VAL A 272 -37.50 -7.43 13.20
C VAL A 272 -37.85 -6.02 13.74
N ALA A 273 -37.88 -5.00 12.87
CA ALA A 273 -38.45 -3.71 13.27
C ALA A 273 -39.99 -3.83 13.43
N PRO A 274 -40.59 -3.34 14.53
CA PRO A 274 -42.02 -3.47 14.80
C PRO A 274 -42.83 -2.56 13.87
N GLY A 275 -43.85 -3.11 13.20
CA GLY A 275 -44.80 -2.31 12.40
C GLY A 275 -45.04 -2.70 10.94
N SER A 276 -44.59 -3.88 10.47
CA SER A 276 -44.73 -4.28 9.06
C SER A 276 -45.51 -5.60 8.87
N ARG A 277 -46.36 -5.65 7.83
CA ARG A 277 -47.34 -6.73 7.52
C ARG A 277 -46.79 -8.15 7.72
N ALA A 278 -47.64 -9.09 8.17
CA ALA A 278 -47.28 -10.48 8.47
C ALA A 278 -46.47 -11.20 7.36
N GLU A 279 -46.74 -10.91 6.10
CA GLU A 279 -46.02 -11.44 4.92
C GLU A 279 -44.52 -11.08 4.95
N SER A 280 -44.20 -9.88 5.42
CA SER A 280 -42.83 -9.40 5.54
C SER A 280 -42.10 -10.01 6.74
N LEU A 281 -42.80 -10.42 7.82
CA LEU A 281 -42.20 -11.03 9.01
C LEU A 281 -41.71 -12.46 8.73
N LEU A 282 -42.50 -13.26 8.01
CA LEU A 282 -42.12 -14.62 7.58
C LEU A 282 -40.97 -14.60 6.56
N ALA A 283 -41.01 -13.67 5.60
CA ALA A 283 -39.91 -13.45 4.67
C ALA A 283 -38.61 -13.07 5.40
N ARG A 284 -38.70 -12.19 6.40
CA ARG A 284 -37.56 -11.71 7.21
C ARG A 284 -36.99 -12.76 8.15
N ALA A 285 -37.82 -13.57 8.82
CA ALA A 285 -37.38 -14.66 9.68
C ALA A 285 -36.59 -15.72 8.89
N ARG A 286 -37.05 -16.03 7.67
CA ARG A 286 -36.37 -16.98 6.76
C ARG A 286 -35.10 -16.39 6.14
N LEU A 287 -35.09 -15.09 5.82
CA LEU A 287 -33.89 -14.36 5.38
C LEU A 287 -32.79 -14.40 6.45
N GLY A 288 -33.16 -14.14 7.71
CA GLY A 288 -32.23 -14.19 8.83
C GLY A 288 -31.71 -15.60 9.10
N ALA A 289 -32.49 -16.65 8.88
CA ALA A 289 -32.00 -18.03 8.96
C ALA A 289 -30.98 -18.35 7.84
N ARG A 290 -31.20 -17.87 6.62
CA ARG A 290 -30.28 -18.08 5.48
C ARG A 290 -28.95 -17.38 5.64
N LEU A 291 -28.96 -16.09 5.95
CA LEU A 291 -27.73 -15.32 6.15
C LEU A 291 -26.89 -15.85 7.31
N ARG A 292 -27.53 -16.39 8.36
CA ARG A 292 -26.81 -17.00 9.49
C ARG A 292 -26.07 -18.29 9.12
N ALA A 293 -26.65 -19.10 8.22
CA ALA A 293 -25.97 -20.25 7.65
C ALA A 293 -24.73 -19.81 6.85
N HIS A 294 -24.84 -18.73 6.07
CA HIS A 294 -23.73 -18.26 5.24
C HIS A 294 -22.61 -17.51 5.97
N ALA A 295 -22.87 -16.95 7.14
CA ALA A 295 -21.90 -16.13 7.86
C ALA A 295 -20.65 -16.89 8.34
N GLY A 296 -20.68 -18.23 8.50
CA GLY A 296 -19.51 -18.98 8.98
C GLY A 296 -18.42 -19.12 7.91
N SER A 297 -18.77 -19.81 6.82
CA SER A 297 -17.87 -19.98 5.67
C SER A 297 -17.73 -18.69 4.83
N GLY A 298 -18.72 -17.80 4.86
CA GLY A 298 -18.64 -16.47 4.25
C GLY A 298 -17.69 -15.52 4.98
N ALA A 299 -17.55 -15.64 6.31
CA ALA A 299 -16.63 -14.80 7.09
C ALA A 299 -15.15 -15.04 6.78
N ILE A 300 -14.76 -16.26 6.37
CA ILE A 300 -13.38 -16.54 5.98
C ILE A 300 -13.02 -15.77 4.70
N ILE A 301 -13.87 -15.89 3.68
CA ILE A 301 -13.67 -15.21 2.39
C ILE A 301 -13.77 -13.70 2.56
N ALA A 302 -14.75 -13.25 3.34
CA ALA A 302 -14.91 -11.86 3.72
C ALA A 302 -13.65 -11.32 4.42
N GLY A 303 -13.12 -12.03 5.42
CA GLY A 303 -11.90 -11.62 6.13
C GLY A 303 -10.70 -11.54 5.22
N LEU A 304 -10.51 -12.51 4.32
CA LEU A 304 -9.41 -12.48 3.35
C LEU A 304 -9.57 -11.36 2.31
N LEU A 305 -10.80 -11.08 1.86
CA LEU A 305 -11.08 -9.93 1.00
C LEU A 305 -10.81 -8.60 1.72
N ALA A 306 -11.22 -8.49 2.99
CA ALA A 306 -10.94 -7.31 3.81
C ALA A 306 -9.44 -7.10 3.97
N PHE A 307 -8.66 -8.17 4.19
CA PHE A 307 -7.20 -8.14 4.27
C PHE A 307 -6.58 -7.60 2.98
N VAL A 308 -6.91 -8.16 1.82
CA VAL A 308 -6.30 -7.71 0.56
C VAL A 308 -6.68 -6.27 0.20
N VAL A 309 -7.94 -5.87 0.47
CA VAL A 309 -8.38 -4.48 0.29
C VAL A 309 -7.60 -3.54 1.22
N THR A 310 -7.37 -3.97 2.47
CA THR A 310 -6.58 -3.22 3.45
C THR A 310 -5.16 -3.00 2.96
N ASP A 311 -4.46 -4.06 2.57
CA ASP A 311 -3.07 -4.00 2.12
C ASP A 311 -2.92 -3.15 0.87
N THR A 312 -3.84 -3.31 -0.09
CA THR A 312 -3.81 -2.52 -1.33
C THR A 312 -3.99 -1.04 -1.03
N CYS A 313 -4.99 -0.68 -0.22
CA CYS A 313 -5.24 0.73 0.13
C CYS A 313 -4.13 1.34 0.98
N MET A 314 -3.60 0.59 1.96
CA MET A 314 -2.45 1.00 2.74
C MET A 314 -1.27 1.29 1.81
N LEU A 315 -0.95 0.39 0.89
CA LEU A 315 0.19 0.54 0.00
C LEU A 315 0.06 1.73 -0.97
N ILE A 316 -1.16 2.03 -1.45
CA ILE A 316 -1.41 3.26 -2.25
C ILE A 316 -1.14 4.50 -1.38
N GLY A 317 -1.57 4.48 -0.12
CA GLY A 317 -1.32 5.57 0.84
C GLY A 317 0.17 5.75 1.15
N VAL A 318 0.87 4.65 1.43
CA VAL A 318 2.33 4.64 1.65
C VAL A 318 3.06 5.20 0.43
N GLN A 319 2.74 4.71 -0.78
CA GLN A 319 3.37 5.20 -1.99
C GLN A 319 3.10 6.70 -2.19
N ALA A 320 1.85 7.15 -2.05
CA ALA A 320 1.50 8.56 -2.20
C ALA A 320 2.26 9.46 -1.20
N GLN A 321 2.40 9.00 0.04
CA GLN A 321 3.14 9.71 1.06
C GLN A 321 4.65 9.75 0.77
N VAL A 322 5.26 8.60 0.42
CA VAL A 322 6.69 8.54 0.08
C VAL A 322 7.01 9.45 -1.11
N LEU A 323 6.21 9.38 -2.18
CA LEU A 323 6.40 10.22 -3.36
C LEU A 323 6.25 11.71 -3.04
N ARG A 324 5.37 12.07 -2.10
CA ARG A 324 5.20 13.46 -1.63
C ARG A 324 6.40 13.91 -0.81
N SER A 325 6.88 13.07 0.10
CA SER A 325 8.08 13.36 0.89
C SER A 325 9.32 13.49 0.03
N THR A 326 9.49 12.64 -0.98
CA THR A 326 10.61 12.76 -1.95
C THR A 326 10.61 14.11 -2.65
N LEU A 327 9.44 14.69 -2.95
CA LEU A 327 9.32 16.03 -3.53
C LEU A 327 9.69 17.14 -2.54
N LEU A 328 9.29 16.99 -1.28
CA LEU A 328 9.59 17.98 -0.23
C LEU A 328 11.09 17.98 0.10
N LEU A 329 11.72 16.81 0.13
CA LEU A 329 13.14 16.65 0.43
C LEU A 329 14.00 17.06 -0.77
N ASN A 330 13.56 16.78 -1.99
CA ASN A 330 14.32 17.04 -3.20
C ASN A 330 13.50 17.92 -4.15
N PRO A 331 13.29 19.21 -3.83
CA PRO A 331 12.49 20.11 -4.67
C PRO A 331 13.23 20.57 -5.93
N VAL A 332 14.53 20.29 -6.04
CA VAL A 332 15.34 20.56 -7.23
C VAL A 332 15.17 19.42 -8.23
N VAL A 333 14.78 19.73 -9.48
CA VAL A 333 14.46 18.68 -10.46
C VAL A 333 15.71 17.94 -10.93
N VAL A 334 16.78 18.65 -11.28
CA VAL A 334 18.09 18.03 -11.51
C VAL A 334 19.12 18.86 -10.77
N GLN A 335 19.75 18.27 -9.75
CA GLN A 335 20.80 18.92 -8.99
C GLN A 335 22.16 18.41 -9.46
N ILE A 336 23.09 19.34 -9.72
CA ILE A 336 24.43 19.04 -10.21
C ILE A 336 25.44 19.66 -9.25
N THR A 337 26.37 18.83 -8.78
CA THR A 337 27.35 19.18 -7.76
C THR A 337 28.70 18.59 -8.15
N HIS A 338 29.80 19.22 -7.71
CA HIS A 338 31.16 18.70 -7.91
C HIS A 338 31.80 18.42 -6.56
N PRO A 339 32.48 17.27 -6.35
CA PRO A 339 33.13 16.95 -5.07
C PRO A 339 34.14 18.02 -4.62
N GLU A 340 34.90 18.58 -5.57
CA GLU A 340 35.88 19.66 -5.34
C GLU A 340 35.30 21.07 -5.61
N ASN A 341 33.98 21.18 -5.76
CA ASN A 341 33.29 22.46 -5.98
C ASN A 341 33.74 23.24 -7.24
N ASP A 342 34.11 22.55 -8.33
CA ASP A 342 34.43 23.17 -9.63
C ASP A 342 33.15 23.71 -10.29
N GLU A 343 32.93 25.02 -10.15
CA GLU A 343 31.77 25.72 -10.72
C GLU A 343 31.71 25.60 -12.24
N ALA A 344 32.84 25.66 -12.95
CA ALA A 344 32.85 25.63 -14.41
C ALA A 344 32.43 24.25 -14.94
N ALA A 345 32.86 23.18 -14.27
CA ALA A 345 32.41 21.83 -14.56
C ALA A 345 30.90 21.66 -14.31
N ILE A 346 30.39 22.19 -13.19
CA ILE A 346 28.96 22.16 -12.85
C ILE A 346 28.14 22.86 -13.94
N ASP A 347 28.57 24.04 -14.39
CA ASP A 347 27.84 24.82 -15.40
C ASP A 347 27.85 24.18 -16.78
N ALA A 348 29.01 23.67 -17.20
CA ALA A 348 29.13 22.98 -18.48
C ALA A 348 28.18 21.78 -18.54
N GLU A 349 28.11 21.01 -17.45
CA GLU A 349 27.21 19.86 -17.34
C GLU A 349 25.75 20.28 -17.26
N ALA A 350 25.43 21.33 -16.49
CA ALA A 350 24.09 21.90 -16.43
C ALA A 350 23.59 22.36 -17.80
N GLN A 351 24.45 23.02 -18.59
CA GLN A 351 24.12 23.47 -19.93
C GLN A 351 23.97 22.30 -20.92
N ARG A 352 24.80 21.26 -20.80
CA ARG A 352 24.67 20.02 -21.59
C ARG A 352 23.33 19.31 -21.33
N ILE A 353 22.93 19.18 -20.07
CA ILE A 353 21.66 18.55 -19.70
C ILE A 353 20.48 19.45 -20.11
N ALA A 354 20.54 20.76 -19.85
CA ALA A 354 19.48 21.70 -20.17
C ALA A 354 19.21 21.82 -21.69
N SER A 355 20.26 21.84 -22.52
CA SER A 355 20.13 21.84 -23.99
C SER A 355 19.46 20.57 -24.48
N SER A 356 19.92 19.40 -24.02
CA SER A 356 19.34 18.10 -24.38
C SER A 356 17.87 17.97 -23.95
N LEU A 357 17.51 18.47 -22.77
CA LEU A 357 16.12 18.51 -22.30
C LEU A 357 15.26 19.45 -23.16
N SER A 358 15.80 20.60 -23.54
CA SER A 358 15.11 21.59 -24.39
C SER A 358 14.86 21.03 -25.79
N GLU A 359 15.86 20.38 -26.39
CA GLU A 359 15.73 19.67 -27.68
C GLU A 359 14.68 18.57 -27.64
N ALA A 360 14.57 17.86 -26.50
CA ALA A 360 13.53 16.85 -26.28
C ALA A 360 12.15 17.43 -25.96
N GLY A 361 11.99 18.76 -25.95
CA GLY A 361 10.70 19.44 -25.76
C GLY A 361 10.30 19.66 -24.30
N PHE A 362 11.25 19.62 -23.35
CA PHE A 362 11.03 19.92 -21.94
C PHE A 362 11.35 21.39 -21.56
N GLY A 363 11.53 22.27 -22.55
CA GLY A 363 11.80 23.69 -22.33
C GLY A 363 10.53 24.54 -22.03
N PRO A 364 10.70 25.75 -21.45
CA PRO A 364 11.96 26.36 -21.06
C PRO A 364 12.58 25.70 -19.82
N VAL A 365 13.89 25.43 -19.87
CA VAL A 365 14.67 24.90 -18.74
C VAL A 365 15.38 26.07 -18.07
N GLN A 366 15.03 26.33 -16.81
CA GLN A 366 15.64 27.36 -15.99
C GLN A 366 16.79 26.76 -15.20
N ALA A 367 18.01 27.25 -15.41
CA ALA A 367 19.16 26.92 -14.59
C ALA A 367 19.31 27.95 -13.47
N VAL A 368 19.35 27.51 -12.23
CA VAL A 368 19.56 28.35 -11.05
C VAL A 368 20.85 27.89 -10.38
N ARG A 369 21.90 28.71 -10.46
CA ARG A 369 23.13 28.51 -9.68
C ARG A 369 22.90 28.99 -8.26
N LEU A 370 23.31 28.17 -7.31
CA LEU A 370 23.27 28.50 -5.89
C LEU A 370 24.64 28.33 -5.28
N ARG A 371 25.00 29.31 -4.45
CA ARG A 371 26.14 29.25 -3.56
C ARG A 371 25.62 29.32 -2.14
N LEU A 372 26.13 28.43 -1.30
CA LEU A 372 25.85 28.35 0.11
C LEU A 372 27.17 28.49 0.85
N VAL A 373 27.17 29.34 1.88
CA VAL A 373 28.25 29.33 2.86
C VAL A 373 27.82 28.38 3.97
N LEU A 374 28.50 27.24 4.05
CA LEU A 374 28.34 26.22 5.07
C LEU A 374 29.14 26.67 6.30
N GLY A 375 28.49 26.89 7.46
CA GLY A 375 29.29 27.12 8.66
C GLY A 375 28.59 27.76 9.84
N ALA A 376 29.22 27.53 10.99
CA ALA A 376 29.01 28.12 12.31
C ALA A 376 27.74 27.73 13.09
N THR A 377 27.97 27.13 14.26
CA THR A 377 27.09 27.15 15.43
C THR A 377 26.78 28.61 15.81
N PRO A 378 25.53 29.10 15.73
CA PRO A 378 25.20 30.41 16.25
C PRO A 378 25.24 30.36 17.78
N LEU A 379 26.08 31.19 18.42
CA LEU A 379 25.88 31.56 19.82
C LEU A 379 24.67 32.50 19.87
N LEU A 380 23.52 31.99 20.29
CA LEU A 380 22.33 32.79 20.56
C LEU A 380 22.52 33.58 21.88
N PRO A 381 21.99 34.81 22.03
CA PRO A 381 22.17 35.62 23.23
C PRO A 381 21.35 35.10 24.41
N PHE A 382 21.93 35.23 25.60
CA PHE A 382 21.36 34.89 26.91
C PHE A 382 20.45 36.02 27.43
N ASP A 383 19.49 35.69 28.30
CA ASP A 383 18.71 36.67 29.07
C ASP A 383 19.49 37.14 30.32
N GLU A 384 19.01 38.18 31.01
CA GLU A 384 19.73 39.06 31.98
C GLU A 384 20.50 38.37 33.15
N ASP A 385 20.35 37.04 33.36
CA ASP A 385 21.10 36.23 34.35
C ASP A 385 22.05 35.15 33.74
N GLY A 386 22.28 35.15 32.42
CA GLY A 386 23.37 34.37 31.79
C GLY A 386 23.21 32.83 31.77
N LEU A 387 22.02 32.27 32.03
CA LEU A 387 21.78 30.81 32.01
C LEU A 387 20.92 30.36 30.83
N ALA A 388 21.55 29.71 29.84
CA ALA A 388 20.86 28.84 28.89
C ALA A 388 20.64 27.48 29.55
N HIS A 389 19.49 27.26 30.16
CA HIS A 389 19.12 25.95 30.66
C HIS A 389 18.56 25.07 29.54
N PHE A 390 19.41 24.18 29.00
CA PHE A 390 18.96 22.86 28.56
C PHE A 390 19.85 21.81 29.23
N GLY A 391 19.34 21.28 30.35
CA GLY A 391 20.11 20.48 31.31
C GLY A 391 20.71 19.19 30.74
N HIS A 392 21.89 18.87 31.28
CA HIS A 392 22.50 17.53 31.29
C HIS A 392 22.20 16.87 32.65
N PRO A 393 22.16 15.52 32.75
CA PRO A 393 23.36 14.88 33.30
C PRO A 393 23.72 13.49 32.73
N ARG A 394 25.03 13.34 32.52
CA ARG A 394 25.87 12.13 32.69
C ARG A 394 25.74 10.96 31.70
N GLY A 395 26.71 10.94 30.77
CA GLY A 395 27.45 9.73 30.39
C GLY A 395 27.08 9.13 29.04
N GLY A 396 27.86 9.44 28.00
CA GLY A 396 27.79 8.76 26.70
C GLY A 396 28.23 9.66 25.56
N TRP A 397 29.26 9.25 24.84
CA TRP A 397 29.88 9.96 23.73
C TRP A 397 28.94 10.04 22.53
N TYR A 398 28.35 11.19 22.20
CA TYR A 398 27.92 11.59 20.84
C TYR A 398 27.63 13.10 20.81
N THR A 399 28.45 13.86 20.07
CA THR A 399 28.29 15.28 19.78
C THR A 399 27.27 15.45 18.64
N ASP A 400 26.00 15.71 18.98
CA ASP A 400 24.92 15.80 17.98
C ASP A 400 23.97 17.00 18.20
N ARG A 401 24.49 18.14 18.68
CA ARG A 401 23.65 19.33 18.97
C ARG A 401 24.28 20.62 18.45
N ILE A 402 24.05 20.86 17.16
CA ILE A 402 23.67 22.08 16.42
C ILE A 402 24.06 21.79 14.96
N LYS A 403 23.09 21.44 14.11
CA LYS A 403 23.33 21.33 12.65
C LYS A 403 23.66 22.75 12.14
N GLY A 404 24.73 22.88 11.36
CA GLY A 404 25.24 24.17 10.85
C GLY A 404 24.17 25.02 10.17
N VAL A 405 24.30 26.34 10.30
CA VAL A 405 23.44 27.30 9.60
C VAL A 405 23.97 27.44 8.18
N ASN A 406 23.07 27.35 7.19
CA ASN A 406 23.42 27.59 5.79
C ASN A 406 23.07 29.03 5.43
N ILE A 407 24.05 29.81 5.01
CA ILE A 407 23.82 31.20 4.63
C ILE A 407 23.59 31.26 3.13
N ILE A 408 22.56 32.00 2.71
CA ILE A 408 22.15 32.18 1.30
C ILE A 408 21.78 33.64 1.04
N ALA A 409 22.09 34.14 -0.15
CA ALA A 409 21.69 35.48 -0.57
C ALA A 409 20.17 35.57 -0.80
N HIS A 410 19.58 36.75 -0.54
CA HIS A 410 18.16 37.04 -0.71
C HIS A 410 17.68 36.79 -2.14
N SER A 411 18.41 37.31 -3.14
CA SER A 411 18.05 37.13 -4.55
C SER A 411 18.10 35.66 -4.96
N ALA A 412 19.12 34.92 -4.48
CA ALA A 412 19.31 33.50 -4.76
C ALA A 412 18.19 32.64 -4.15
N TYR A 413 17.81 32.91 -2.90
CA TYR A 413 16.68 32.23 -2.25
C TYR A 413 15.37 32.51 -3.00
N THR A 414 15.07 33.77 -3.30
CA THR A 414 13.83 34.16 -3.98
C THR A 414 13.73 33.53 -5.38
N HIS A 415 14.83 33.52 -6.14
CA HIS A 415 14.89 32.93 -7.47
C HIS A 415 14.72 31.40 -7.42
N LEU A 416 15.33 30.73 -6.44
CA LEU A 416 15.16 29.31 -6.20
C LEU A 416 13.71 28.94 -5.89
N ILE A 417 13.07 29.64 -4.93
CA ILE A 417 11.68 29.33 -4.55
C ILE A 417 10.75 29.54 -5.76
N GLY A 418 10.92 30.62 -6.52
CA GLY A 418 10.16 30.84 -7.75
C GLY A 418 10.33 29.70 -8.76
N ALA A 419 11.57 29.22 -8.96
CA ALA A 419 11.87 28.10 -9.84
C ALA A 419 11.25 26.77 -9.35
N ILE A 420 11.27 26.51 -8.03
CA ILE A 420 10.61 25.35 -7.41
C ILE A 420 9.10 25.40 -7.64
N GLU A 421 8.45 26.53 -7.42
CA GLU A 421 6.99 26.67 -7.57
C GLU A 421 6.54 26.49 -9.03
N VAL A 422 7.34 26.96 -9.99
CA VAL A 422 7.09 26.74 -11.43
C VAL A 422 7.21 25.27 -11.80
N ALA A 423 8.25 24.57 -11.31
CA ALA A 423 8.44 23.15 -11.59
C ALA A 423 7.45 22.25 -10.81
N HIS A 424 7.02 22.71 -9.63
CA HIS A 424 6.17 21.99 -8.69
C HIS A 424 5.03 22.87 -8.18
N PRO A 425 3.94 23.03 -8.96
CA PRO A 425 2.77 23.80 -8.51
C PRO A 425 2.12 23.25 -7.22
N SER A 426 2.39 21.99 -6.86
CA SER A 426 1.93 21.39 -5.60
C SER A 426 2.71 21.86 -4.37
N LEU A 427 3.82 22.57 -4.55
CA LEU A 427 4.67 23.10 -3.48
C LEU A 427 4.50 24.62 -3.27
N THR A 428 3.58 25.26 -4.00
CA THR A 428 3.32 26.70 -3.89
C THR A 428 2.88 27.08 -2.48
N GLY A 429 3.53 28.09 -1.90
CA GLY A 429 3.26 28.57 -0.55
C GLY A 429 3.73 27.64 0.57
N ILE A 430 4.43 26.54 0.25
CA ILE A 430 5.06 25.68 1.25
C ILE A 430 6.34 26.34 1.78
N PHE A 431 7.15 26.93 0.92
CA PHE A 431 8.36 27.66 1.34
C PHE A 431 8.01 29.11 1.68
N PRO A 432 8.52 29.67 2.79
CA PRO A 432 8.18 31.02 3.21
C PRO A 432 8.75 32.07 2.26
N ALA A 433 7.96 33.08 1.92
CA ALA A 433 8.45 34.26 1.23
C ALA A 433 9.32 35.11 2.17
N VAL A 434 10.47 35.59 1.69
CA VAL A 434 11.37 36.46 2.45
C VAL A 434 11.08 37.91 2.06
N PRO A 435 10.83 38.81 3.03
CA PRO A 435 10.64 40.23 2.73
C PRO A 435 11.92 40.84 2.13
N GLU A 436 11.82 42.00 1.50
CA GLU A 436 13.02 42.74 1.08
C GLU A 436 13.89 43.06 2.31
N LEU A 437 15.18 42.76 2.20
CA LEU A 437 16.18 42.98 3.26
C LEU A 437 16.98 44.24 2.96
N GLN A 438 17.16 45.10 3.97
CA GLN A 438 18.11 46.22 3.89
C GLN A 438 19.55 45.70 4.04
N PRO A 439 20.57 46.46 3.61
CA PRO A 439 21.97 46.08 3.81
C PRO A 439 22.28 45.78 5.28
N GLY A 440 22.88 44.63 5.53
CA GLY A 440 23.13 44.12 6.86
C GLY A 440 21.87 43.56 7.53
N GLN A 441 20.84 43.13 6.81
CA GLN A 441 19.71 42.42 7.43
C GLN A 441 19.74 40.94 7.08
N ALA A 442 19.30 40.14 8.05
CA ALA A 442 19.17 38.70 7.89
C ALA A 442 17.78 38.21 8.30
N PHE A 443 17.30 37.19 7.60
CA PHE A 443 16.04 36.49 7.85
C PHE A 443 16.32 35.01 8.07
N ALA A 444 16.12 34.54 9.29
CA ALA A 444 16.33 33.14 9.65
C ALA A 444 15.11 32.28 9.26
N ILE A 445 15.36 31.28 8.43
CA ILE A 445 14.39 30.27 8.04
C ILE A 445 14.81 28.96 8.67
N ARG A 446 14.17 28.59 9.77
CA ARG A 446 14.30 27.25 10.29
C ARG A 446 13.29 26.36 9.59
N THR A 447 13.76 25.52 8.68
CA THR A 447 12.92 24.46 8.15
C THR A 447 12.90 23.34 9.20
N ARG A 448 11.93 23.36 10.11
CA ARG A 448 11.73 22.28 11.08
C ARG A 448 10.30 21.79 10.97
N PHE A 449 10.12 20.47 10.92
CA PHE A 449 8.85 19.88 11.33
C PHE A 449 8.76 20.00 12.86
N GLU A 450 8.06 21.01 13.37
CA GLU A 450 7.83 21.15 14.81
C GLU A 450 6.33 21.10 15.13
N GLU A 451 6.02 20.34 16.18
CA GLU A 451 4.68 20.01 16.67
C GLU A 451 4.16 21.17 17.54
N GLU A 452 3.22 21.99 17.05
CA GLU A 452 2.43 22.82 17.96
C GLU A 452 1.44 21.90 18.71
N ARG A 453 1.74 21.62 19.99
CA ARG A 453 0.80 20.98 20.93
C ARG A 453 -0.40 21.89 21.19
N ARG A 454 -1.33 22.05 20.24
CA ARG A 454 -2.64 22.69 20.48
C ARG A 454 -3.78 21.97 19.77
N GLY A 455 -4.37 21.01 20.49
CA GLY A 455 -5.76 20.60 20.32
C GLY A 455 -6.10 19.84 19.04
N TRP A 456 -7.07 18.93 19.15
CA TRP A 456 -7.48 17.96 18.13
C TRP A 456 -8.08 18.54 16.83
N ASN A 457 -8.02 19.86 16.58
CA ASN A 457 -8.80 20.52 15.52
C ASN A 457 -8.13 21.73 14.82
N ASP A 458 -6.83 21.98 15.00
CA ASP A 458 -6.16 23.09 14.29
C ASP A 458 -5.05 22.57 13.34
N PRO A 459 -5.32 22.47 12.02
CA PRO A 459 -4.37 21.95 11.02
C PRO A 459 -3.41 23.04 10.52
N ALA A 460 -2.84 23.83 11.42
CA ALA A 460 -1.86 24.83 11.04
C ALA A 460 -0.47 24.17 10.89
N VAL A 461 0.00 24.07 9.65
CA VAL A 461 1.43 23.93 9.36
C VAL A 461 2.09 25.24 9.73
N GLN A 462 2.59 25.36 10.95
CA GLN A 462 3.56 26.41 11.23
C GLN A 462 4.94 25.88 10.84
N TRP A 463 5.41 26.29 9.66
CA TRP A 463 6.82 26.59 9.56
C TRP A 463 7.11 27.59 10.66
N LEU A 464 7.86 27.21 11.68
CA LEU A 464 8.38 28.17 12.65
C LEU A 464 9.47 28.98 11.93
N SER A 465 9.07 29.83 10.98
CA SER A 465 9.80 31.04 10.71
C SER A 465 9.60 31.93 11.93
N VAL A 466 10.48 31.81 12.92
CA VAL A 466 10.68 32.93 13.83
C VAL A 466 11.38 34.00 13.00
N GLY A 467 10.58 34.75 12.23
CA GLY A 467 11.02 35.93 11.52
C GLY A 467 11.27 37.02 12.54
N ARG A 468 12.45 37.00 13.18
CA ARG A 468 13.02 38.20 13.75
C ARG A 468 14.03 38.71 12.74
N THR A 469 13.76 39.90 12.20
CA THR A 469 14.77 40.70 11.51
C THR A 469 15.81 41.12 12.55
N PHE A 470 17.07 40.80 12.29
CA PHE A 470 18.20 41.31 13.07
C PHE A 470 19.04 42.21 12.15
N ASN A 471 19.51 43.33 12.69
CA ASN A 471 20.51 44.16 12.03
C ASN A 471 21.90 43.55 12.26
N VAL A 472 22.51 43.03 11.21
CA VAL A 472 23.94 42.79 11.03
C VAL A 472 24.62 44.13 10.74
N LEU A 473 24.86 44.92 11.79
CA LEU A 473 25.64 46.15 11.68
C LEU A 473 27.13 45.84 11.95
N GLY A 474 27.95 45.94 10.91
CA GLY A 474 29.42 45.97 11.02
C GLY A 474 30.10 44.68 10.55
N TYR A 475 30.96 44.80 9.53
CA TYR A 475 31.86 43.74 9.07
C TYR A 475 33.18 43.84 9.83
N ASP A 476 33.25 43.26 11.02
CA ASP A 476 34.53 42.87 11.61
C ASP A 476 34.48 41.35 11.85
N VAL A 477 34.54 40.60 10.75
CA VAL A 477 35.02 39.23 10.80
C VAL A 477 36.51 39.36 11.13
N PHE A 478 36.96 38.74 12.22
CA PHE A 478 38.30 38.80 12.83
C PHE A 478 38.51 39.84 13.95
N ARG A 479 38.31 39.40 15.20
CA ARG A 479 39.27 39.71 16.27
C ARG A 479 39.49 38.51 17.18
N VAL A 480 40.73 38.03 17.23
CA VAL A 480 41.20 37.10 18.27
C VAL A 480 41.51 37.94 19.52
N ALA A 481 41.00 37.48 20.67
CA ALA A 481 41.04 38.09 22.01
C ALA A 481 42.46 38.56 22.45
N PRO A 482 42.56 39.50 23.41
CA PRO A 482 42.78 39.02 24.79
C PRO A 482 42.15 39.90 25.91
N GLU A 483 41.89 39.23 27.03
CA GLU A 483 41.75 39.77 28.41
C GLU A 483 40.47 40.53 28.81
N GLU A 484 40.05 40.20 30.03
CA GLU A 484 38.89 40.63 30.85
C GLU A 484 38.12 41.87 30.37
N VAL A 485 37.01 41.64 29.66
CA VAL A 485 35.98 42.66 29.40
C VAL A 485 34.90 42.57 30.48
N THR A 486 34.52 43.70 31.07
CA THR A 486 33.56 43.75 32.18
C THR A 486 32.10 43.64 31.71
N PRO A 487 31.16 43.12 32.53
CA PRO A 487 29.76 42.92 32.14
C PRO A 487 29.04 44.17 31.62
N ASP A 488 29.42 45.37 32.11
CA ASP A 488 28.83 46.64 31.70
C ASP A 488 29.29 47.11 30.30
N GLU A 489 30.45 46.64 29.82
CA GLU A 489 30.93 46.89 28.46
C GLU A 489 30.25 45.94 27.45
N LEU A 490 29.93 44.71 27.87
CA LEU A 490 29.15 43.75 27.07
C LEU A 490 27.70 44.22 26.83
N ALA A 491 27.09 44.87 27.83
CA ALA A 491 25.71 45.38 27.73
C ALA A 491 25.54 46.56 26.77
N ARG A 492 26.64 47.20 26.35
CA ARG A 492 26.64 48.35 25.42
C ARG A 492 27.19 48.02 24.03
N ALA A 493 27.70 46.81 23.83
CA ALA A 493 28.21 46.36 22.54
C ALA A 493 27.04 45.98 21.60
N PRO A 494 27.04 46.39 20.32
CA PRO A 494 26.15 45.81 19.33
C PRO A 494 26.54 44.33 19.12
N LEU A 495 25.76 43.40 19.68
CA LEU A 495 25.83 41.96 19.33
C LEU A 495 25.52 41.80 17.83
N LEU A 496 26.30 41.10 16.99
CA LEU A 496 26.94 39.81 17.20
C LEU A 496 28.32 39.67 16.49
N GLU A 497 29.28 39.07 17.20
CA GLU A 497 30.58 38.61 16.72
C GLU A 497 30.45 37.19 16.10
N VAL A 498 30.91 36.99 14.86
CA VAL A 498 30.92 35.68 14.16
C VAL A 498 32.32 35.06 14.32
N THR A 499 32.46 34.08 15.21
CA THR A 499 33.74 33.40 15.44
C THR A 499 33.71 31.97 14.89
N LEU A 500 34.44 31.74 13.80
CA LEU A 500 34.84 30.42 13.31
C LEU A 500 35.98 29.89 14.20
N VAL A 501 35.67 28.97 15.13
CA VAL A 501 36.70 28.25 15.88
C VAL A 501 36.62 26.77 15.57
N GLY A 502 37.61 26.31 14.80
CA GLY A 502 37.99 24.91 14.68
C GLY A 502 37.98 24.40 13.25
N ARG A 503 39.10 23.81 12.84
CA ARG A 503 39.15 22.86 11.72
C ARG A 503 38.03 21.84 11.96
N ALA A 504 36.96 21.89 11.19
CA ALA A 504 36.08 20.75 11.08
C ALA A 504 36.97 19.60 10.60
N SER A 505 37.15 18.58 11.44
CA SER A 505 37.82 17.38 10.98
C SER A 505 37.07 16.90 9.73
N THR A 506 37.82 16.72 8.65
CA THR A 506 37.40 16.24 7.33
C THR A 506 36.88 14.80 7.35
N ALA A 507 36.27 14.36 8.44
CA ALA A 507 35.70 13.04 8.62
C ALA A 507 34.16 13.16 8.59
N GLY A 508 33.63 13.34 7.38
CA GLY A 508 32.21 13.22 7.09
C GLY A 508 31.50 14.55 6.86
N LEU A 509 31.83 15.24 5.76
CA LEU A 509 30.81 15.98 5.04
C LEU A 509 29.63 15.01 4.87
N PRO A 510 28.42 15.31 5.37
CA PRO A 510 27.29 14.46 5.09
C PRO A 510 27.13 14.49 3.58
N THR A 511 27.43 13.37 2.93
CA THR A 511 27.09 13.01 1.56
C THR A 511 25.59 13.15 1.27
N ASN A 512 24.81 13.60 2.26
CA ASN A 512 23.38 13.80 2.29
C ASN A 512 22.95 15.28 2.28
N MET A 513 23.79 16.28 1.95
CA MET A 513 23.23 17.58 1.51
C MET A 513 22.59 17.50 0.11
N ALA A 514 22.88 16.40 -0.59
CA ALA A 514 22.03 15.74 -1.57
C ALA A 514 20.58 15.50 -1.13
N ALA A 515 20.29 15.53 0.18
CA ALA A 515 18.99 15.23 0.75
C ALA A 515 18.49 16.44 1.57
N GLY A 516 17.48 17.13 1.06
CA GLY A 516 16.61 17.98 1.88
C GLY A 516 16.93 19.47 1.91
N PHE A 517 16.03 20.29 1.34
CA PHE A 517 15.78 21.66 1.81
C PHE A 517 15.07 21.71 3.17
N VAL A 518 14.73 20.54 3.73
CA VAL A 518 13.90 20.36 4.92
C VAL A 518 14.78 19.82 6.06
N ASN A 519 14.55 20.27 7.29
CA ASN A 519 15.41 20.06 8.47
C ASN A 519 16.77 20.77 8.45
N GLN A 520 16.86 21.84 7.67
CA GLN A 520 18.01 22.75 7.62
C GLN A 520 17.64 24.14 8.13
N THR A 521 18.61 24.83 8.73
CA THR A 521 18.46 26.24 9.10
C THR A 521 19.12 27.07 8.04
N PHE A 522 18.34 27.87 7.31
CA PHE A 522 18.85 28.85 6.36
C PHE A 522 18.88 30.23 7.01
N LEU A 523 19.95 30.98 6.81
CA LEU A 523 20.00 32.41 7.09
C LEU A 523 20.03 33.14 5.75
N VAL A 524 18.92 33.79 5.41
CA VAL A 524 18.82 34.59 4.19
C VAL A 524 19.33 35.98 4.49
N VAL A 525 20.41 36.40 3.84
CA VAL A 525 21.01 37.73 4.04
C VAL A 525 20.90 38.55 2.76
N ASP A 526 21.00 39.87 2.85
CA ASP A 526 21.06 40.71 1.64
C ASP A 526 22.30 40.36 0.78
N ASP A 527 22.21 40.63 -0.53
CA ASP A 527 23.23 40.23 -1.50
C ASP A 527 24.61 40.87 -1.25
N ALA A 528 24.66 42.08 -0.69
CA ALA A 528 25.92 42.75 -0.39
C ALA A 528 26.61 42.07 0.80
N THR A 529 25.85 41.74 1.85
CA THR A 529 26.34 40.96 3.00
C THR A 529 26.78 39.57 2.62
N PHE A 530 26.02 38.88 1.76
CA PHE A 530 26.43 37.57 1.25
C PHE A 530 27.76 37.64 0.49
N SER A 531 27.91 38.64 -0.39
CA SER A 531 29.12 38.78 -1.23
C SER A 531 30.38 39.06 -0.40
N ALA A 532 30.25 39.90 0.63
CA ALA A 532 31.33 40.17 1.58
C ALA A 532 31.70 38.91 2.37
N LEU A 533 30.70 38.18 2.89
CA LEU A 533 30.90 36.92 3.61
C LEU A 533 31.56 35.84 2.73
N GLU A 534 31.08 35.66 1.50
CA GLU A 534 31.64 34.69 0.54
C GLU A 534 33.12 34.99 0.28
N THR A 535 33.46 36.26 0.07
CA THR A 535 34.84 36.69 -0.18
C THR A 535 35.73 36.35 1.00
N SER A 536 35.28 36.65 2.23
CA SER A 536 36.01 36.31 3.44
C SER A 536 36.15 34.80 3.62
N VAL A 537 35.08 34.01 3.50
CA VAL A 537 35.16 32.55 3.70
C VAL A 537 36.06 31.89 2.65
N ARG A 538 36.03 32.36 1.40
CA ARG A 538 36.88 31.82 0.33
C ARG A 538 38.38 31.96 0.61
N GLU A 539 38.77 32.99 1.36
CA GLU A 539 40.17 33.23 1.75
C GLU A 539 40.62 32.32 2.91
N PHE A 540 39.73 32.01 3.86
CA PHE A 540 40.08 31.30 5.09
C PHE A 540 39.72 29.81 5.09
N ASP A 541 38.60 29.43 4.48
CA ASP A 541 38.09 28.06 4.42
C ASP A 541 37.26 27.83 3.14
N PRO A 542 37.91 27.67 1.97
CA PRO A 542 37.21 27.51 0.69
C PRO A 542 36.35 26.24 0.60
N GLU A 543 36.60 25.23 1.43
CA GLU A 543 35.79 24.00 1.50
C GLU A 543 34.41 24.23 2.13
N SER A 544 34.24 25.33 2.86
CA SER A 544 32.96 25.75 3.44
C SER A 544 32.04 26.44 2.43
N ILE A 545 32.51 26.73 1.21
CA ILE A 545 31.63 27.21 0.14
C ILE A 545 31.12 26.01 -0.65
N TYR A 546 29.80 25.85 -0.69
CA TYR A 546 29.15 24.81 -1.46
C TYR A 546 28.39 25.42 -2.63
N SER A 547 28.69 24.98 -3.84
CA SER A 547 27.98 25.40 -5.05
C SER A 547 27.26 24.23 -5.70
N PHE A 548 26.08 24.52 -6.24
CA PHE A 548 25.35 23.59 -7.08
C PHE A 548 24.50 24.34 -8.10
N THR A 549 24.20 23.67 -9.21
CA THR A 549 23.24 24.17 -10.19
C THR A 549 22.01 23.27 -10.21
N GLY A 550 20.86 23.89 -9.99
CA GLY A 550 19.55 23.25 -10.12
C GLY A 550 18.94 23.57 -11.48
N LEU A 551 18.51 22.55 -12.21
CA LEU A 551 17.68 22.72 -13.40
C LEU A 551 16.21 22.57 -13.01
N PHE A 552 15.36 23.47 -13.50
CA PHE A 552 13.92 23.50 -13.24
C PHE A 552 13.14 23.61 -14.54
N TYR A 553 12.13 22.76 -14.71
CA TYR A 553 11.33 22.73 -15.91
C TYR A 553 9.98 22.03 -15.67
N PRO A 554 8.92 22.39 -16.41
CA PRO A 554 7.62 21.74 -16.28
C PRO A 554 7.65 20.31 -16.83
N ARG A 555 6.68 19.48 -16.41
CA ARG A 555 6.54 18.07 -16.83
C ARG A 555 7.79 17.21 -16.61
N TRP A 556 8.58 17.54 -15.60
CA TRP A 556 9.80 16.81 -15.28
C TRP A 556 9.59 15.32 -15.00
N ARG A 557 8.40 14.89 -14.59
CA ARG A 557 8.08 13.46 -14.39
C ARG A 557 8.20 12.65 -15.69
N ASP A 558 8.01 13.30 -16.84
CA ASP A 558 8.02 12.65 -18.15
C ASP A 558 9.43 12.66 -18.79
N SER A 559 10.40 13.39 -18.22
CA SER A 559 11.78 13.48 -18.76
C SER A 559 12.65 12.28 -18.41
N GLN A 560 12.14 11.31 -17.66
CA GLN A 560 12.84 10.10 -17.24
C GLN A 560 13.54 9.39 -18.43
N ALA A 561 12.84 9.23 -19.57
CA ALA A 561 13.40 8.52 -20.72
C ALA A 561 14.61 9.24 -21.34
N VAL A 562 14.61 10.57 -21.32
CA VAL A 562 15.72 11.40 -21.81
C VAL A 562 16.89 11.33 -20.84
N LEU A 563 16.62 11.49 -19.54
CA LEU A 563 17.64 11.45 -18.50
C LEU A 563 18.33 10.08 -18.40
N MET A 564 17.60 8.98 -18.56
CA MET A 564 18.18 7.63 -18.64
C MET A 564 19.17 7.45 -19.80
N ARG A 565 18.99 8.20 -20.90
CA ARG A 565 19.92 8.17 -22.05
C ARG A 565 21.12 9.09 -21.82
N LEU A 566 20.92 10.22 -21.15
CA LEU A 566 21.96 11.21 -20.84
C LEU A 566 22.87 10.78 -19.69
N LEU A 567 22.33 9.98 -18.77
CA LEU A 567 22.97 9.50 -17.54
C LEU A 567 22.89 7.96 -17.48
N PRO A 568 23.53 7.24 -18.42
CA PRO A 568 23.43 5.78 -18.49
C PRO A 568 24.07 5.08 -17.28
N ASP A 569 25.04 5.71 -16.63
CA ASP A 569 25.78 5.18 -15.47
C ASP A 569 25.15 5.57 -14.13
N TYR A 570 23.96 6.17 -14.11
CA TYR A 570 23.25 6.49 -12.87
C TYR A 570 22.73 5.19 -12.16
N PRO A 571 22.96 5.03 -10.84
CA PRO A 571 23.55 6.00 -9.93
C PRO A 571 25.07 5.99 -10.09
N VAL A 572 25.68 7.17 -10.27
CA VAL A 572 27.12 7.29 -10.42
C VAL A 572 27.75 6.62 -9.19
N ARG A 573 28.44 5.49 -9.39
CA ARG A 573 29.39 5.00 -8.37
C ARG A 573 30.29 6.19 -8.11
N MET A 574 30.35 6.69 -6.88
CA MET A 574 31.19 7.84 -6.49
C MET A 574 32.60 7.71 -7.09
N THR A 575 32.77 8.22 -8.30
CA THR A 575 34.03 8.44 -8.97
C THR A 575 34.41 9.89 -8.67
N SER A 576 35.64 10.28 -9.00
CA SER A 576 36.11 11.66 -8.92
C SER A 576 35.40 12.63 -9.88
N GLU A 577 34.20 12.28 -10.37
CA GLU A 577 33.46 12.98 -11.40
C GLU A 577 32.13 13.50 -10.82
N LEU A 578 31.58 14.55 -11.44
CA LEU A 578 30.34 15.26 -11.06
C LEU A 578 29.24 14.36 -10.45
N ASN A 579 28.62 14.82 -9.37
CA ASN A 579 27.45 14.19 -8.77
C ASN A 579 26.17 14.85 -9.30
N VAL A 580 25.42 14.08 -10.11
CA VAL A 580 24.13 14.48 -10.70
C VAL A 580 23.00 13.72 -10.03
N GLN A 581 22.01 14.45 -9.51
CA GLN A 581 20.84 13.92 -8.81
C GLN A 581 19.57 14.29 -9.56
N PRO A 582 19.09 13.41 -10.45
CA PRO A 582 17.88 13.63 -11.21
C PRO A 582 16.65 13.14 -10.44
N LEU A 583 15.87 14.06 -9.90
CA LEU A 583 14.58 13.80 -9.26
C LEU A 583 13.63 12.95 -10.14
N PRO A 584 13.54 13.14 -11.48
CA PRO A 584 12.71 12.28 -12.32
C PRO A 584 13.06 10.78 -12.24
N LEU A 585 14.35 10.44 -12.10
CA LEU A 585 14.77 9.03 -12.00
C LEU A 585 14.49 8.47 -10.60
N ILE A 586 14.81 9.24 -9.54
CA ILE A 586 14.54 8.87 -8.14
C ILE A 586 13.04 8.64 -7.92
N TYR A 587 12.22 9.58 -8.40
CA TYR A 587 10.76 9.50 -8.32
C TYR A 587 10.21 8.26 -9.06
N ALA A 588 10.73 7.99 -10.27
CA ALA A 588 10.31 6.84 -11.05
C ALA A 588 10.78 5.49 -10.48
N GLU A 589 11.94 5.45 -9.81
CA GLU A 589 12.43 4.27 -9.09
C GLU A 589 11.50 3.94 -7.93
N GLN A 590 11.24 4.90 -7.03
CA GLN A 590 10.32 4.72 -5.90
C GLN A 590 8.90 4.34 -6.38
N TYR A 591 8.40 5.01 -7.44
CA TYR A 591 7.10 4.68 -8.00
C TYR A 591 7.04 3.23 -8.48
N ARG A 592 8.11 2.71 -9.11
CA ARG A 592 8.18 1.33 -9.63
C ARG A 592 8.23 0.29 -8.53
N GLU A 593 9.03 0.52 -7.49
CA GLU A 593 9.16 -0.41 -6.36
C GLU A 593 7.79 -0.67 -5.70
N PHE A 594 7.05 0.41 -5.39
CA PHE A 594 5.68 0.30 -4.88
C PHE A 594 4.68 -0.18 -5.95
N GLY A 595 4.88 0.20 -7.22
CA GLY A 595 4.01 -0.16 -8.34
C GLY A 595 3.93 -1.67 -8.58
N VAL A 596 5.05 -2.40 -8.47
CA VAL A 596 5.07 -3.87 -8.58
C VAL A 596 4.26 -4.54 -7.48
N LEU A 597 4.40 -4.08 -6.24
CA LEU A 597 3.66 -4.60 -5.10
C LEU A 597 2.15 -4.30 -5.25
N LEU A 598 1.79 -3.07 -5.63
CA LEU A 598 0.40 -2.67 -5.89
C LEU A 598 -0.26 -3.47 -7.00
N PHE A 599 0.47 -3.69 -8.09
CA PHE A 599 -0.01 -4.48 -9.22
C PHE A 599 -0.27 -5.92 -8.80
N THR A 600 0.60 -6.49 -7.96
CA THR A 600 0.42 -7.83 -7.38
C THR A 600 -0.80 -7.91 -6.47
N LEU A 601 -0.91 -7.01 -5.50
CA LEU A 601 -2.03 -7.00 -4.56
C LEU A 601 -3.36 -6.79 -5.29
N SER A 602 -3.40 -5.98 -6.34
CA SER A 602 -4.58 -5.79 -7.19
C SER A 602 -4.97 -7.07 -7.94
N ALA A 603 -3.99 -7.83 -8.45
CA ALA A 603 -4.24 -9.12 -9.09
C ALA A 603 -4.73 -10.18 -8.09
N ILE A 604 -4.15 -10.21 -6.88
CA ILE A 604 -4.61 -11.06 -5.78
C ILE A 604 -6.04 -10.68 -5.38
N ALA A 605 -6.34 -9.39 -5.25
CA ALA A 605 -7.69 -8.90 -4.93
C ALA A 605 -8.73 -9.41 -5.93
N LEU A 606 -8.37 -9.39 -7.21
CA LEU A 606 -9.21 -9.92 -8.28
C LEU A 606 -9.43 -11.44 -8.15
N LEU A 607 -8.39 -12.21 -7.81
CA LEU A 607 -8.51 -13.65 -7.51
C LEU A 607 -9.50 -13.89 -6.36
N PHE A 608 -9.37 -13.13 -5.26
CA PHE A 608 -10.27 -13.22 -4.10
C PHE A 608 -11.71 -12.89 -4.46
N LEU A 609 -11.92 -11.90 -5.32
CA LEU A 609 -13.24 -11.51 -5.81
C LEU A 609 -13.89 -12.62 -6.64
N PHE A 610 -13.16 -13.22 -7.59
CA PHE A 610 -13.65 -14.36 -8.37
C PHE A 610 -13.90 -15.59 -7.51
N ALA A 611 -13.01 -15.88 -6.56
CA ALA A 611 -13.16 -16.98 -5.63
C ALA A 611 -14.42 -16.80 -4.77
N SER A 612 -14.64 -15.60 -4.22
CA SER A 612 -15.85 -15.25 -3.47
C SER A 612 -17.11 -15.44 -4.31
N GLY A 613 -17.10 -14.93 -5.55
CA GLY A 613 -18.19 -15.12 -6.50
C GLY A 613 -18.49 -16.60 -6.72
N ALA A 614 -17.49 -17.41 -7.06
CA ALA A 614 -17.69 -18.83 -7.31
C ALA A 614 -18.14 -19.62 -6.07
N VAL A 615 -17.76 -19.22 -4.85
CA VAL A 615 -18.28 -19.83 -3.62
C VAL A 615 -19.76 -19.53 -3.49
N ILE A 616 -20.16 -18.28 -3.74
CA ILE A 616 -21.57 -17.89 -3.75
C ILE A 616 -22.32 -18.71 -4.81
N HIS A 617 -21.78 -18.84 -6.03
CA HIS A 617 -22.40 -19.65 -7.10
C HIS A 617 -22.60 -21.12 -6.70
N PHE A 618 -21.57 -21.72 -6.10
CA PHE A 618 -21.59 -23.09 -5.65
C PHE A 618 -22.66 -23.29 -4.57
N LYS A 619 -22.65 -22.43 -3.53
CA LYS A 619 -23.63 -22.48 -2.43
C LYS A 619 -25.07 -22.28 -2.91
N VAL A 620 -25.26 -21.36 -3.85
CA VAL A 620 -26.54 -21.09 -4.51
C VAL A 620 -27.01 -22.30 -5.31
N SER A 621 -26.10 -23.00 -6.00
CA SER A 621 -26.45 -24.18 -6.81
C SER A 621 -26.82 -25.40 -5.96
N GLU A 622 -26.13 -25.65 -4.85
CA GLU A 622 -26.40 -26.78 -3.96
C GLU A 622 -27.77 -26.66 -3.26
N ARG A 623 -28.21 -25.43 -2.97
CA ARG A 623 -29.42 -25.14 -2.18
C ARG A 623 -30.68 -24.92 -3.01
N LEU A 624 -30.61 -25.09 -4.33
CA LEU A 624 -31.73 -24.81 -5.23
C LEU A 624 -33.04 -25.50 -4.81
N GLU A 625 -32.99 -26.78 -4.42
CA GLU A 625 -34.19 -27.51 -4.00
C GLU A 625 -34.78 -27.03 -2.66
N SER A 626 -33.93 -26.75 -1.66
CA SER A 626 -34.39 -26.17 -0.40
C SER A 626 -34.97 -24.77 -0.61
N ASP A 627 -34.39 -24.01 -1.53
CA ASP A 627 -34.82 -22.65 -1.83
C ASP A 627 -36.14 -22.62 -2.58
N VAL A 628 -36.36 -23.55 -3.51
CA VAL A 628 -37.67 -23.75 -4.16
C VAL A 628 -38.74 -24.05 -3.11
N ARG A 629 -38.51 -24.99 -2.18
CA ARG A 629 -39.47 -25.28 -1.10
C ARG A 629 -39.80 -24.05 -0.26
N GLN A 630 -38.81 -23.25 0.09
CA GLN A 630 -39.01 -22.02 0.88
C GLN A 630 -39.76 -20.94 0.09
N VAL A 631 -39.42 -20.72 -1.18
CA VAL A 631 -40.10 -19.74 -2.04
C VAL A 631 -41.54 -20.15 -2.35
N THR A 632 -41.81 -21.44 -2.54
CA THR A 632 -43.19 -21.95 -2.68
C THR A 632 -44.04 -21.58 -1.47
N ALA A 633 -43.49 -21.71 -0.25
CA ALA A 633 -44.18 -21.30 0.96
C ALA A 633 -44.32 -19.77 1.09
N LEU A 634 -43.33 -18.98 0.65
CA LEU A 634 -43.47 -17.51 0.61
C LEU A 634 -44.54 -17.05 -0.39
N ARG A 635 -44.62 -17.72 -1.55
CA ARG A 635 -45.60 -17.45 -2.59
C ARG A 635 -47.04 -17.74 -2.14
N ARG A 636 -47.23 -18.75 -1.29
CA ARG A 636 -48.54 -19.04 -0.64
C ARG A 636 -48.99 -17.95 0.32
N VAL A 637 -48.06 -17.14 0.82
CA VAL A 637 -48.30 -16.03 1.76
C VAL A 637 -48.21 -14.68 1.02
N GLY A 638 -48.45 -14.65 -0.29
CA GLY A 638 -48.55 -13.40 -1.07
C GLY A 638 -47.23 -12.80 -1.56
N ALA A 639 -46.06 -13.42 -1.31
CA ALA A 639 -44.79 -12.87 -1.78
C ALA A 639 -44.70 -12.84 -3.31
N THR A 640 -44.12 -11.77 -3.89
CA THR A 640 -43.97 -11.57 -5.34
C THR A 640 -42.56 -11.93 -5.82
N LYS A 641 -42.37 -12.06 -7.15
CA LYS A 641 -41.05 -12.29 -7.77
C LYS A 641 -40.05 -11.18 -7.42
N TRP A 642 -40.51 -9.94 -7.27
CA TRP A 642 -39.70 -8.80 -6.85
C TRP A 642 -39.25 -8.91 -5.40
N HIS A 643 -40.13 -9.35 -4.49
CA HIS A 643 -39.76 -9.62 -3.10
C HIS A 643 -38.66 -10.69 -3.03
N VAL A 644 -38.80 -11.80 -3.76
CA VAL A 644 -37.78 -12.88 -3.79
C VAL A 644 -36.45 -12.38 -4.37
N ARG A 645 -36.46 -11.58 -5.43
CA ARG A 645 -35.23 -11.00 -5.99
C ARG A 645 -34.53 -10.05 -5.02
N GLY A 646 -35.27 -9.14 -4.39
CA GLY A 646 -34.73 -8.18 -3.43
C GLY A 646 -34.09 -8.86 -2.21
N ILE A 647 -34.63 -10.00 -1.79
CA ILE A 647 -34.07 -10.86 -0.73
C ILE A 647 -32.64 -11.29 -1.06
N PHE A 648 -32.43 -11.93 -2.21
CA PHE A 648 -31.11 -12.45 -2.57
C PHE A 648 -30.10 -11.35 -2.92
N VAL A 649 -30.55 -10.24 -3.51
CA VAL A 649 -29.67 -9.10 -3.82
C VAL A 649 -29.13 -8.46 -2.54
N ARG A 650 -30.00 -8.21 -1.54
CA ARG A 650 -29.56 -7.66 -0.24
C ARG A 650 -28.60 -8.60 0.49
N GLU A 651 -28.83 -9.91 0.37
CA GLU A 651 -27.95 -10.93 0.95
C GLU A 651 -26.54 -10.90 0.34
N ALA A 652 -26.43 -10.88 -0.98
CA ALA A 652 -25.13 -10.76 -1.63
C ALA A 652 -24.47 -9.40 -1.37
N ALA A 653 -25.25 -8.32 -1.34
CA ALA A 653 -24.74 -6.99 -1.02
C ALA A 653 -24.12 -6.96 0.39
N VAL A 654 -24.78 -7.52 1.39
CA VAL A 654 -24.23 -7.59 2.76
C VAL A 654 -22.94 -8.42 2.82
N LEU A 655 -22.89 -9.55 2.12
CA LEU A 655 -21.71 -10.43 2.11
C LEU A 655 -20.51 -9.81 1.38
N LEU A 656 -20.74 -8.94 0.39
CA LEU A 656 -19.70 -8.31 -0.41
C LEU A 656 -19.28 -6.93 0.12
N LEU A 657 -20.20 -6.16 0.71
CA LEU A 657 -19.93 -4.80 1.20
C LEU A 657 -19.43 -4.74 2.65
N ALA A 658 -19.91 -5.61 3.54
CA ALA A 658 -19.46 -5.61 4.93
C ALA A 658 -17.93 -5.80 5.10
N PRO A 659 -17.27 -6.70 4.36
CA PRO A 659 -15.82 -6.89 4.50
C PRO A 659 -15.04 -5.73 3.87
N PHE A 660 -15.59 -5.11 2.84
CA PHE A 660 -15.02 -3.92 2.22
C PHE A 660 -15.01 -2.72 3.17
N LEU A 661 -16.14 -2.44 3.82
CA LEU A 661 -16.23 -1.38 4.83
C LEU A 661 -15.30 -1.64 6.01
N LEU A 662 -15.16 -2.90 6.42
CA LEU A 662 -14.23 -3.28 7.48
C LEU A 662 -12.77 -3.05 7.05
N GLY A 663 -12.41 -3.43 5.82
CA GLY A 663 -11.09 -3.15 5.23
C GLY A 663 -10.79 -1.64 5.13
N MET A 664 -11.80 -0.80 4.94
CA MET A 664 -11.66 0.66 5.00
C MET A 664 -11.17 1.15 6.35
N VAL A 665 -11.77 0.65 7.42
CA VAL A 665 -11.38 1.02 8.77
C VAL A 665 -9.98 0.49 9.08
N HIS A 666 -9.65 -0.75 8.70
CA HIS A 666 -8.31 -1.31 8.87
C HIS A 666 -7.24 -0.48 8.14
N SER A 667 -7.50 -0.10 6.88
CA SER A 667 -6.54 0.65 6.08
C SER A 667 -6.28 2.04 6.65
N ALA A 668 -7.31 2.71 7.14
CA ALA A 668 -7.15 4.01 7.80
C ALA A 668 -6.26 3.89 9.05
N VAL A 669 -6.53 2.90 9.90
CA VAL A 669 -5.75 2.68 11.13
C VAL A 669 -4.30 2.28 10.81
N ALA A 670 -4.09 1.41 9.84
CA ALA A 670 -2.74 1.01 9.40
C ALA A 670 -1.96 2.18 8.78
N LEU A 671 -2.63 3.07 8.05
CA LEU A 671 -2.00 4.25 7.47
C LEU A 671 -1.63 5.28 8.55
N ILE A 672 -2.44 5.42 9.62
CA ILE A 672 -2.09 6.24 10.79
C ILE A 672 -0.82 5.72 11.44
N ASP A 673 -0.75 4.42 11.74
CA ASP A 673 0.43 3.77 12.32
C ASP A 673 1.67 3.97 11.42
N TRP A 674 1.54 3.76 10.12
CA TRP A 674 2.62 3.99 9.15
C TRP A 674 3.10 5.45 9.10
N VAL A 675 2.19 6.42 9.02
CA VAL A 675 2.56 7.84 8.97
C VAL A 675 3.31 8.24 10.23
N SER A 676 2.85 7.77 11.39
CA SER A 676 3.53 8.01 12.67
C SER A 676 4.89 7.31 12.78
N MET A 677 5.08 6.15 12.14
CA MET A 677 6.39 5.49 12.05
C MET A 677 7.40 6.33 11.26
N LEU A 678 6.98 6.95 10.16
CA LEU A 678 7.85 7.73 9.27
C LEU A 678 8.18 9.14 9.79
N ASP A 679 7.37 9.66 10.70
CA ASP A 679 7.52 10.97 11.36
C ASP A 679 8.88 11.16 12.06
N MET A 680 9.50 10.04 12.42
CA MET A 680 10.65 9.92 13.33
C MET A 680 11.98 10.36 12.73
N GLU A 681 12.08 10.39 11.40
CA GLU A 681 13.23 10.98 10.72
C GLU A 681 13.03 12.48 10.43
N ALA A 682 11.89 13.08 10.80
CA ALA A 682 11.47 14.43 10.41
C ALA A 682 11.48 14.65 8.88
N VAL A 683 11.33 13.56 8.12
CA VAL A 683 11.50 13.52 6.66
C VAL A 683 10.15 13.48 5.93
N PHE A 684 9.02 13.35 6.65
CA PHE A 684 7.70 13.05 6.05
C PHE A 684 6.57 13.99 6.51
N ASP A 685 5.63 14.31 5.60
CA ASP A 685 4.59 15.32 5.82
C ASP A 685 3.39 14.81 6.66
N ARG A 686 3.26 15.29 7.91
CA ARG A 686 2.11 15.00 8.79
C ARG A 686 0.75 15.48 8.25
N ASN A 687 0.73 16.45 7.34
CA ASN A 687 -0.50 17.02 6.78
C ASN A 687 -1.04 16.21 5.60
N PHE A 688 -0.51 15.00 5.40
CA PHE A 688 -1.16 14.07 4.49
C PHE A 688 -2.60 13.87 4.95
N ASP A 689 -3.56 14.28 4.12
CA ASP A 689 -4.98 14.09 4.33
C ASP A 689 -5.32 12.59 4.27
N ILE A 690 -5.02 11.86 5.36
CA ILE A 690 -5.21 10.41 5.50
C ILE A 690 -6.67 10.06 5.21
N TRP A 691 -7.61 10.81 5.79
CA TRP A 691 -9.03 10.51 5.70
C TRP A 691 -9.60 10.78 4.32
N GLY A 692 -9.32 11.93 3.72
CA GLY A 692 -9.77 12.25 2.37
C GLY A 692 -9.07 11.40 1.32
N PHE A 693 -7.79 11.06 1.51
CA PHE A 693 -7.10 10.11 0.64
C PHE A 693 -7.72 8.70 0.73
N THR A 694 -7.90 8.18 1.94
CA THR A 694 -8.52 6.88 2.17
C THR A 694 -9.92 6.87 1.56
N TYR A 695 -10.71 7.91 1.79
CA TYR A 695 -12.04 8.04 1.19
C TYR A 695 -12.02 8.01 -0.35
N ARG A 696 -11.14 8.79 -1.00
CA ARG A 696 -11.01 8.82 -2.47
C ARG A 696 -10.60 7.45 -3.03
N THR A 697 -9.63 6.79 -2.41
CA THR A 697 -9.15 5.47 -2.81
C THR A 697 -10.24 4.40 -2.63
N PHE A 698 -10.95 4.43 -1.51
CA PHE A 698 -12.08 3.53 -1.25
C PHE A 698 -13.25 3.80 -2.18
N LEU A 699 -13.56 5.04 -2.54
CA LEU A 699 -14.61 5.33 -3.50
C LEU A 699 -14.32 4.69 -4.86
N GLY A 700 -13.08 4.77 -5.34
CA GLY A 700 -12.64 4.11 -6.57
C GLY A 700 -12.81 2.59 -6.51
N MET A 701 -12.37 1.95 -5.42
CA MET A 701 -12.57 0.51 -5.22
C MET A 701 -14.03 0.11 -5.05
N ALA A 702 -14.82 0.91 -4.33
CA ALA A 702 -16.25 0.67 -4.10
C ALA A 702 -17.02 0.68 -5.42
N LEU A 703 -16.66 1.56 -6.36
CA LEU A 703 -17.22 1.59 -7.71
C LEU A 703 -16.85 0.31 -8.48
N GLY A 704 -15.60 -0.14 -8.40
CA GLY A 704 -15.14 -1.39 -9.02
C GLY A 704 -15.84 -2.63 -8.47
N ILE A 705 -15.90 -2.76 -7.14
CA ILE A 705 -16.61 -3.84 -6.45
C ILE A 705 -18.11 -3.74 -6.72
N GLY A 706 -18.68 -2.54 -6.70
CA GLY A 706 -20.07 -2.27 -7.01
C GLY A 706 -20.44 -2.69 -8.43
N LEU A 707 -19.57 -2.43 -9.42
CA LEU A 707 -19.71 -2.93 -10.78
C LEU A 707 -19.69 -4.47 -10.81
N VAL A 708 -18.76 -5.10 -10.10
CA VAL A 708 -18.71 -6.57 -10.03
C VAL A 708 -19.96 -7.13 -9.34
N VAL A 709 -20.43 -6.52 -8.25
CA VAL A 709 -21.69 -6.88 -7.57
C VAL A 709 -22.88 -6.69 -8.51
N ALA A 710 -22.90 -5.63 -9.33
CA ALA A 710 -23.98 -5.35 -10.26
C ALA A 710 -23.99 -6.35 -11.43
N VAL A 711 -22.83 -6.65 -12.01
CA VAL A 711 -22.68 -7.64 -13.10
C VAL A 711 -22.96 -9.04 -12.56
N TYR A 712 -22.38 -9.40 -11.43
CA TYR A 712 -22.50 -10.72 -10.83
C TYR A 712 -23.89 -10.95 -10.20
N GLY A 713 -24.38 -9.99 -9.41
CA GLY A 713 -25.71 -10.01 -8.81
C GLY A 713 -26.82 -9.88 -9.86
N GLY A 714 -26.63 -9.05 -10.88
CA GLY A 714 -27.54 -8.94 -12.02
C GLY A 714 -27.59 -10.22 -12.86
N ALA A 715 -26.46 -10.86 -13.15
CA ALA A 715 -26.44 -12.05 -14.01
C ALA A 715 -26.75 -13.34 -13.25
N VAL A 716 -26.18 -13.56 -12.07
CA VAL A 716 -26.28 -14.84 -11.35
C VAL A 716 -27.50 -14.86 -10.43
N ILE A 717 -27.64 -13.85 -9.59
CA ILE A 717 -28.69 -13.82 -8.55
C ILE A 717 -30.06 -13.58 -9.18
N TYR A 718 -30.15 -12.68 -10.16
CA TYR A 718 -31.42 -12.39 -10.84
C TYR A 718 -31.93 -13.60 -11.63
N ARG A 719 -31.03 -14.33 -12.31
CA ARG A 719 -31.36 -15.59 -13.01
C ARG A 719 -31.69 -16.71 -12.03
N TYR A 720 -30.97 -16.81 -10.91
CA TYR A 720 -31.24 -17.81 -9.88
C TYR A 720 -32.61 -17.60 -9.22
N ALA A 721 -32.91 -16.38 -8.75
CA ALA A 721 -34.20 -16.02 -8.18
C ALA A 721 -35.34 -16.23 -9.18
N GLY A 722 -35.10 -15.92 -10.47
CA GLY A 722 -36.03 -16.23 -11.56
C GLY A 722 -36.34 -17.72 -11.66
N ARG A 723 -35.31 -18.57 -11.77
CA ARG A 723 -35.49 -20.03 -11.86
C ARG A 723 -36.20 -20.62 -10.64
N ILE A 724 -35.89 -20.15 -9.44
CA ILE A 724 -36.60 -20.62 -8.24
C ILE A 724 -38.07 -20.23 -8.30
N TRP A 725 -38.36 -18.98 -8.67
CA TRP A 725 -39.73 -18.51 -8.79
C TRP A 725 -40.52 -19.33 -9.80
N ASP A 726 -39.93 -19.61 -10.95
CA ASP A 726 -40.58 -20.36 -12.03
C ASP A 726 -40.82 -21.83 -11.60
N ARG A 727 -39.84 -22.47 -10.94
CA ARG A 727 -39.97 -23.83 -10.37
C ARG A 727 -40.89 -23.94 -9.15
N SER A 728 -41.16 -22.83 -8.47
CA SER A 728 -42.09 -22.79 -7.32
C SER A 728 -43.58 -22.69 -7.73
N GLY A 729 -43.86 -22.54 -9.03
CA GLY A 729 -45.22 -22.32 -9.55
C GLY A 729 -46.09 -23.58 -9.66
N PRO A 730 -47.42 -23.41 -9.81
CA PRO A 730 -48.37 -24.52 -9.89
C PRO A 730 -48.09 -25.49 -11.06
N ALA A 731 -47.63 -24.98 -12.20
CA ALA A 731 -47.32 -25.74 -13.41
C ALA A 731 -46.11 -26.69 -13.27
N ALA A 732 -45.26 -26.51 -12.26
CA ALA A 732 -44.10 -27.37 -12.03
C ALA A 732 -44.44 -28.70 -11.32
N ARG A 733 -45.70 -28.91 -10.91
CA ARG A 733 -46.14 -30.13 -10.19
C ARG A 733 -46.52 -31.31 -11.10
N GLY A 734 -46.37 -31.17 -12.41
CA GLY A 734 -46.74 -32.19 -13.40
C GLY A 734 -45.58 -32.95 -14.06
N TRP A 735 -44.36 -32.88 -13.53
CA TRP A 735 -43.17 -33.55 -14.08
C TRP A 735 -42.44 -34.39 -13.05
#